data_AF-H1XT10-F1
#
_entry.id   AF-H1XT10-F1
#
_cell.length_a   1.000
_cell.length_b   1.000
_cell.length_c   1.000
_cell.angle_alpha   90.00
_cell.angle_beta   90.00
_cell.angle_gamma   90.00
#
_symmetry.space_group_name_H-M   'P 1'
#
loop_
_entity.id
_entity.type
_entity.pdbx_description
1 polymer ?
#
loop_
_entity_poly.entity_id
_entity_poly.type
_entity_poly.pdbx_seq_one_letter_code
_entity_poly.pdbx_strand_id
1 'polypeptide(L)'
;MKLFYFCIMFCLVILQLLSAQTQRIVLLEEATNASCAPCATYNPILQKFYASHFGGVVSVRYHAWWPGSNDPMYVSAATDCRTRINYYGINAVPTYVLDGTPHGVPSDYEAMVARMEERLKIPAPLKINIRTNISEDSLTAKIKLIILEDVSATDLYLRVAVTQRMVSYPSPPGSNGEKDFPEVLRKMLPNATGISLAPLSMGDTLNFEVATPLKSEWEVGDLAVVAWVQSDVSKEVVQANIDFPTFIVESKIKDIQFTSANSLKKLPYFIFNRNDTTIHVQLQFKEVRMSAGWDSWFETASGDDWHNPIAIAAGDTLYFDAVIQSAEFGSFSASIFAENIDDPGFYGEGYGYGFKRELSVVVPENSDLLFVDDDGGAGYEINFLNVFDKMNIRYVALSEQNTLNLSQQFDLNNYRLIIWNISWGFPAFSEEDIALLSQYLDGGGGLAIFGQDIGWDIFDPQGNSHFQNAMDFIHNYFDAKYVSDNSNGIRFSGVAGDPIGDGLSFDLARPYGFSNFFPEELESYSGKSTPVFKYDNGKIGALRYDGGIFKTVYFGVGLEQIADEAARDSVLARILKWTAGITDIPDDKAHHVETFSLLSNFPNPFNSSTRIMVQLKQASHVEMYLYNLRGRQIRSWKGDLPAGKNYFVWNGRDLRGNPVASGVYFLSLKTESQRLLRKMILVR
;
A
#
# COMPACT_ATOMS: atom_id res chain seq x y z
N MET A 1 -50.19 -5.93 -24.86
CA MET A 1 -49.23 -6.72 -24.04
C MET A 1 -47.86 -6.96 -24.70
N LYS A 2 -47.48 -6.23 -25.77
CA LYS A 2 -46.11 -6.25 -26.36
C LYS A 2 -45.35 -4.91 -26.21
N LEU A 3 -46.00 -3.88 -25.64
CA LEU A 3 -45.42 -2.53 -25.48
C LEU A 3 -44.71 -2.32 -24.13
N PHE A 4 -45.00 -3.15 -23.12
CA PHE A 4 -44.44 -3.00 -21.76
C PHE A 4 -43.05 -3.65 -21.58
N TYR A 5 -42.70 -4.62 -22.44
CA TYR A 5 -41.39 -5.28 -22.41
C TYR A 5 -40.28 -4.46 -23.10
N PHE A 6 -40.65 -3.54 -23.99
CA PHE A 6 -39.65 -2.73 -24.71
C PHE A 6 -39.12 -1.56 -23.86
N CYS A 7 -39.95 -0.96 -22.99
CA CYS A 7 -39.51 0.09 -22.07
C CYS A 7 -38.63 -0.42 -20.93
N ILE A 8 -38.83 -1.66 -20.45
CA ILE A 8 -38.03 -2.22 -19.36
C ILE A 8 -36.65 -2.66 -19.86
N MET A 9 -36.53 -3.15 -21.10
CA MET A 9 -35.22 -3.42 -21.71
C MET A 9 -34.44 -2.15 -22.07
N PHE A 10 -35.13 -1.04 -22.40
CA PHE A 10 -34.46 0.23 -22.70
C PHE A 10 -34.01 0.94 -21.40
N CYS A 11 -34.76 0.83 -20.30
CA CYS A 11 -34.32 1.33 -18.99
C CYS A 11 -33.23 0.48 -18.33
N LEU A 12 -33.17 -0.83 -18.58
CA LEU A 12 -32.11 -1.72 -18.05
C LEU A 12 -30.78 -1.63 -18.83
N VAL A 13 -30.80 -1.12 -20.06
CA VAL A 13 -29.57 -0.80 -20.83
C VAL A 13 -29.04 0.60 -20.50
N ILE A 14 -29.89 1.51 -19.99
CA ILE A 14 -29.47 2.86 -19.59
C ILE A 14 -28.91 2.91 -18.15
N LEU A 15 -29.10 1.87 -17.33
CA LEU A 15 -28.53 1.78 -15.97
C LEU A 15 -27.21 0.98 -15.86
N GLN A 16 -26.60 0.58 -16.97
CA GLN A 16 -25.27 -0.05 -17.02
C GLN A 16 -24.17 0.86 -17.60
N LEU A 17 -24.45 2.15 -17.78
CA LEU A 17 -23.46 3.19 -18.04
C LEU A 17 -23.38 4.12 -16.82
N LEU A 18 -23.05 3.55 -15.65
CA LEU A 18 -22.37 4.36 -14.63
C LEU A 18 -20.95 4.56 -15.17
N SER A 19 -20.61 5.81 -15.46
CA SER A 19 -19.41 6.19 -16.19
C SER A 19 -18.17 5.52 -15.60
N ALA A 20 -17.31 4.99 -16.49
CA ALA A 20 -15.98 4.52 -16.16
C ALA A 20 -15.05 5.71 -15.86
N GLN A 21 -15.45 6.64 -14.99
CA GLN A 21 -14.68 7.83 -14.65
C GLN A 21 -13.56 7.50 -13.67
N THR A 22 -12.41 8.15 -13.85
CA THR A 22 -11.31 8.09 -12.88
C THR A 22 -11.27 9.36 -12.07
N GLN A 23 -10.84 9.25 -10.82
CA GLN A 23 -10.58 10.42 -9.98
C GLN A 23 -9.52 11.29 -10.66
N ARG A 24 -9.77 12.61 -10.66
CA ARG A 24 -8.81 13.59 -11.15
C ARG A 24 -7.67 13.72 -10.15
N ILE A 25 -6.46 13.80 -10.68
CA ILE A 25 -5.27 14.23 -9.94
C ILE A 25 -4.93 15.63 -10.43
N VAL A 26 -4.90 16.58 -9.51
CA VAL A 26 -4.66 17.99 -9.81
C VAL A 26 -3.16 18.23 -9.97
N LEU A 27 -2.77 18.91 -11.04
CA LEU A 27 -1.38 19.32 -11.24
C LEU A 27 -1.15 20.71 -10.59
N LEU A 28 -0.21 20.77 -9.66
CA LEU A 28 0.36 21.98 -9.09
C LEU A 28 1.71 22.27 -9.75
N GLU A 29 1.80 23.38 -10.46
CA GLU A 29 3.05 23.87 -11.03
C GLU A 29 3.45 25.16 -10.30
N GLU A 30 4.74 25.33 -9.98
CA GLU A 30 5.24 26.55 -9.33
C GLU A 30 6.45 27.12 -10.08
N ALA A 31 6.47 28.43 -10.31
CA ALA A 31 7.67 29.17 -10.69
C ALA A 31 8.29 29.83 -9.45
N THR A 32 9.56 29.51 -9.16
CA THR A 32 10.28 29.95 -7.94
C THR A 32 11.76 30.29 -8.22
N ASN A 33 12.54 30.70 -7.22
CA ASN A 33 13.98 30.95 -7.36
C ASN A 33 14.70 31.01 -5.99
N ALA A 34 15.91 30.49 -5.89
CA ALA A 34 16.71 30.46 -4.66
C ALA A 34 17.20 31.85 -4.16
N SER A 35 17.07 32.90 -4.96
CA SER A 35 17.37 34.29 -4.57
C SER A 35 16.10 35.15 -4.43
N CYS A 36 14.93 34.53 -4.42
CA CYS A 36 13.64 35.20 -4.26
C CYS A 36 13.19 35.19 -2.79
N ALA A 37 13.24 36.35 -2.14
CA ALA A 37 12.79 36.50 -0.75
C ALA A 37 11.29 36.23 -0.54
N PRO A 38 10.37 36.69 -1.43
CA PRO A 38 8.97 36.30 -1.34
C PRO A 38 8.76 34.79 -1.47
N CYS A 39 9.56 34.09 -2.27
CA CYS A 39 9.45 32.64 -2.46
C CYS A 39 9.69 31.91 -1.13
N ALA A 40 10.76 32.26 -0.41
CA ALA A 40 11.04 31.73 0.92
C ALA A 40 9.93 32.06 1.94
N THR A 41 9.28 33.22 1.80
CA THR A 41 8.18 33.64 2.68
C THR A 41 6.93 32.76 2.50
N TYR A 42 6.61 32.38 1.27
CA TYR A 42 5.37 31.66 0.95
C TYR A 42 5.54 30.14 0.74
N ASN A 43 6.77 29.65 0.61
CA ASN A 43 7.08 28.22 0.49
C ASN A 43 6.43 27.35 1.59
N PRO A 44 6.39 27.75 2.87
CA PRO A 44 5.71 26.96 3.91
C PRO A 44 4.21 26.72 3.63
N ILE A 45 3.52 27.66 3.00
CA ILE A 45 2.09 27.51 2.63
C ILE A 45 1.95 26.46 1.54
N LEU A 46 2.78 26.53 0.50
CA LEU A 46 2.80 25.56 -0.60
C LEU A 46 3.18 24.16 -0.12
N GLN A 47 4.17 24.05 0.77
CA GLN A 47 4.58 22.78 1.35
C GLN A 47 3.46 22.17 2.18
N LYS A 48 2.82 22.95 3.06
CA LYS A 48 1.64 22.50 3.80
C LYS A 48 0.51 22.04 2.87
N PHE A 49 0.24 22.81 1.82
CA PHE A 49 -0.79 22.50 0.84
C PHE A 49 -0.50 21.16 0.14
N TYR A 50 0.72 20.95 -0.35
CA TYR A 50 1.08 19.69 -1.00
C TYR A 50 1.02 18.51 -0.02
N ALA A 51 1.62 18.64 1.17
CA ALA A 51 1.65 17.57 2.17
C ALA A 51 0.24 17.14 2.63
N SER A 52 -0.69 18.11 2.75
CA SER A 52 -2.06 17.84 3.21
C SER A 52 -2.96 17.21 2.14
N HIS A 53 -2.54 17.19 0.86
CA HIS A 53 -3.35 16.71 -0.27
C HIS A 53 -2.62 15.69 -1.15
N PHE A 54 -1.63 15.01 -0.58
CA PHE A 54 -0.87 13.96 -1.24
C PHE A 54 -1.80 12.82 -1.72
N GLY A 55 -1.65 12.40 -2.98
CA GLY A 55 -2.53 11.44 -3.67
C GLY A 55 -3.61 12.09 -4.54
N GLY A 56 -4.08 13.29 -4.18
CA GLY A 56 -4.99 14.10 -5.00
C GLY A 56 -4.30 15.21 -5.81
N VAL A 57 -3.06 15.54 -5.46
CA VAL A 57 -2.24 16.57 -6.10
C VAL A 57 -0.86 16.01 -6.44
N VAL A 58 -0.34 16.36 -7.62
CA VAL A 58 1.06 16.15 -8.02
C VAL A 58 1.72 17.50 -8.31
N SER A 59 3.01 17.63 -8.02
CA SER A 59 3.71 18.93 -8.05
C SER A 59 4.96 18.93 -8.94
N VAL A 60 5.20 20.06 -9.62
CA VAL A 60 6.44 20.34 -10.37
C VAL A 60 6.89 21.79 -10.12
N ARG A 61 8.14 22.00 -9.67
CA ARG A 61 8.71 23.33 -9.46
C ARG A 61 9.74 23.71 -10.51
N TYR A 62 9.49 24.84 -11.17
CA TYR A 62 10.35 25.46 -12.16
C TYR A 62 11.15 26.59 -11.53
N HIS A 63 12.47 26.43 -11.48
CA HIS A 63 13.35 27.51 -11.03
C HIS A 63 13.57 28.52 -12.16
N ALA A 64 13.23 29.78 -11.90
CA ALA A 64 13.35 30.89 -12.82
C ALA A 64 14.80 31.41 -12.92
N TRP A 65 15.13 32.08 -14.03
CA TRP A 65 16.44 32.74 -14.20
C TRP A 65 16.56 34.10 -13.48
N TRP A 66 15.57 34.44 -12.64
CA TRP A 66 15.46 35.68 -11.91
C TRP A 66 14.73 35.45 -10.57
N PRO A 67 14.99 36.26 -9.53
CA PRO A 67 15.96 37.35 -9.47
C PRO A 67 17.44 36.90 -9.46
N GLY A 68 17.74 35.64 -9.17
CA GLY A 68 19.10 35.08 -9.24
C GLY A 68 19.30 34.21 -10.48
N SER A 69 20.10 34.66 -11.45
CA SER A 69 20.41 33.86 -12.65
C SER A 69 21.33 32.67 -12.39
N ASN A 70 22.01 32.66 -11.23
CA ASN A 70 22.95 31.63 -10.82
C ASN A 70 22.30 30.57 -9.92
N ASP A 71 20.97 30.56 -9.80
CA ASP A 71 20.24 29.50 -9.11
C ASP A 71 20.63 28.14 -9.75
N PRO A 72 21.28 27.23 -9.00
CA PRO A 72 21.81 25.98 -9.55
C PRO A 72 20.71 25.06 -10.10
N MET A 73 19.50 25.12 -9.54
CA MET A 73 18.35 24.34 -9.98
C MET A 73 17.84 24.88 -11.32
N TYR A 74 17.84 26.20 -11.52
CA TYR A 74 17.57 26.79 -12.83
C TYR A 74 18.67 26.43 -13.84
N VAL A 75 19.95 26.59 -13.48
CA VAL A 75 21.08 26.35 -14.39
C VAL A 75 21.07 24.90 -14.91
N SER A 76 20.74 23.93 -14.06
CA SER A 76 20.71 22.51 -14.44
C SER A 76 19.58 22.11 -15.42
N ALA A 77 18.51 22.91 -15.49
CA ALA A 77 17.30 22.65 -16.28
C ALA A 77 16.83 23.88 -17.12
N ALA A 78 17.75 24.80 -17.45
CA ALA A 78 17.43 26.16 -17.91
C ALA A 78 16.45 26.24 -19.10
N THR A 79 16.66 25.42 -20.12
CA THR A 79 15.79 25.38 -21.32
C THR A 79 14.37 24.94 -20.97
N ASP A 80 14.24 23.94 -20.11
CA ASP A 80 12.95 23.37 -19.75
C ASP A 80 12.18 24.33 -18.83
N CYS A 81 12.84 24.90 -17.82
CA CYS A 81 12.29 25.96 -16.98
C CYS A 81 11.84 27.17 -17.82
N ARG A 82 12.68 27.65 -18.74
CA ARG A 82 12.32 28.78 -19.63
C ARG A 82 11.06 28.51 -20.42
N THR A 83 10.98 27.32 -21.00
CA THR A 83 9.86 26.95 -21.86
C THR A 83 8.56 26.91 -21.05
N ARG A 84 8.55 26.28 -19.87
CA ARG A 84 7.35 26.17 -19.03
C ARG A 84 6.93 27.50 -18.37
N ILE A 85 7.89 28.29 -17.91
CA ILE A 85 7.59 29.62 -17.34
C ILE A 85 7.02 30.57 -18.42
N ASN A 86 7.61 30.57 -19.62
CA ASN A 86 7.11 31.37 -20.74
C ASN A 86 5.76 30.88 -21.27
N TYR A 87 5.50 29.56 -21.25
CA TYR A 87 4.22 28.97 -21.65
C TYR A 87 3.03 29.57 -20.87
N TYR A 88 3.22 29.84 -19.58
CA TYR A 88 2.22 30.50 -18.74
C TYR A 88 2.29 32.03 -18.76
N GLY A 89 3.31 32.63 -19.38
CA GLY A 89 3.53 34.08 -19.38
C GLY A 89 3.86 34.63 -17.99
N ILE A 90 4.47 33.81 -17.12
CA ILE A 90 4.78 34.19 -15.75
C ILE A 90 5.92 35.21 -15.75
N ASN A 91 5.67 36.37 -15.14
CA ASN A 91 6.62 37.48 -15.04
C ASN A 91 7.04 37.82 -13.60
N ALA A 92 6.52 37.09 -12.61
CA ALA A 92 6.85 37.25 -11.19
C ALA A 92 6.95 35.88 -10.49
N VAL A 93 7.86 35.76 -9.53
CA VAL A 93 8.02 34.57 -8.67
C VAL A 93 7.87 34.98 -7.19
N PRO A 94 7.23 34.18 -6.33
CA PRO A 94 6.63 32.89 -6.65
C PRO A 94 5.29 33.06 -7.41
N THR A 95 5.03 32.19 -8.38
CA THR A 95 3.70 32.06 -9.00
C THR A 95 3.34 30.59 -9.08
N TYR A 96 2.17 30.22 -8.57
CA TYR A 96 1.65 28.87 -8.74
C TYR A 96 0.55 28.82 -9.81
N VAL A 97 0.39 27.63 -10.38
CA VAL A 97 -0.55 27.28 -11.45
C VAL A 97 -1.25 25.99 -11.01
N LEU A 98 -2.58 25.97 -11.06
CA LEU A 98 -3.38 24.76 -10.79
C LEU A 98 -4.09 24.34 -12.06
N ASP A 99 -3.85 23.10 -12.50
CA ASP A 99 -4.45 22.51 -13.72
C ASP A 99 -4.36 23.43 -14.96
N GLY A 100 -3.25 24.17 -15.07
CA GLY A 100 -2.96 25.09 -16.17
C GLY A 100 -3.47 26.53 -16.00
N THR A 101 -4.11 26.86 -14.88
CA THR A 101 -4.56 28.22 -14.55
C THR A 101 -3.60 28.91 -13.57
N PRO A 102 -2.92 30.01 -13.96
CA PRO A 102 -2.05 30.76 -13.06
C PRO A 102 -2.83 31.55 -11.99
N HIS A 103 -2.35 31.55 -10.76
CA HIS A 103 -3.00 32.22 -9.62
C HIS A 103 -2.10 33.22 -8.87
N GLY A 104 -0.88 33.45 -9.35
CA GLY A 104 0.07 34.38 -8.73
C GLY A 104 0.66 33.83 -7.44
N VAL A 105 0.88 34.69 -6.46
CA VAL A 105 1.55 34.35 -5.20
C VAL A 105 0.68 33.42 -4.33
N PRO A 106 1.23 32.35 -3.73
CA PRO A 106 0.51 31.43 -2.86
C PRO A 106 0.37 32.00 -1.44
N SER A 107 -0.38 33.10 -1.31
CA SER A 107 -0.55 33.81 -0.03
C SER A 107 -1.76 33.36 0.79
N ASP A 108 -2.64 32.53 0.22
CA ASP A 108 -3.91 32.13 0.82
C ASP A 108 -4.15 30.64 0.63
N TYR A 109 -3.93 29.89 1.71
CA TYR A 109 -4.08 28.44 1.76
C TYR A 109 -5.51 27.99 1.46
N GLU A 110 -6.51 28.61 2.09
CA GLU A 110 -7.92 28.21 1.95
C GLU A 110 -8.42 28.45 0.53
N ALA A 111 -8.01 29.55 -0.09
CA ALA A 111 -8.33 29.81 -1.48
C ALA A 111 -7.68 28.79 -2.43
N MET A 112 -6.49 28.26 -2.11
CA MET A 112 -5.87 27.18 -2.88
C MET A 112 -6.65 25.86 -2.73
N VAL A 113 -7.05 25.51 -1.51
CA VAL A 113 -7.87 24.32 -1.23
C VAL A 113 -9.20 24.39 -1.98
N ALA A 114 -9.92 25.52 -1.89
CA ALA A 114 -11.20 25.69 -2.58
C ALA A 114 -11.05 25.51 -4.11
N ARG A 115 -9.98 26.05 -4.71
CA ARG A 115 -9.71 25.89 -6.16
C ARG A 115 -9.44 24.44 -6.52
N MET A 116 -8.66 23.72 -5.70
CA MET A 116 -8.36 22.31 -5.91
C MET A 116 -9.63 21.46 -5.79
N GLU A 117 -10.45 21.68 -4.75
CA GLU A 117 -11.70 20.95 -4.55
C GLU A 117 -12.68 21.14 -5.72
N GLU A 118 -12.75 22.33 -6.31
CA GLU A 118 -13.54 22.57 -7.53
C GLU A 118 -13.05 21.72 -8.71
N ARG A 119 -11.73 21.50 -8.82
CA ARG A 119 -11.17 20.60 -9.84
C ARG A 119 -11.48 19.14 -9.53
N LEU A 120 -11.33 18.70 -8.29
CA LEU A 120 -11.57 17.31 -7.87
C LEU A 120 -13.03 16.86 -8.05
N LYS A 121 -13.99 17.80 -8.05
CA LYS A 121 -15.40 17.54 -8.39
C LYS A 121 -15.62 17.16 -9.86
N ILE A 122 -14.65 17.41 -10.73
CA ILE A 122 -14.72 17.11 -12.17
C ILE A 122 -13.84 15.89 -12.44
N PRO A 123 -14.44 14.71 -12.68
CA PRO A 123 -13.68 13.51 -13.01
C PRO A 123 -12.85 13.70 -14.28
N ALA A 124 -11.76 12.94 -14.40
CA ALA A 124 -10.91 13.01 -15.58
C ALA A 124 -11.39 12.03 -16.67
N PRO A 125 -11.38 12.42 -17.95
CA PRO A 125 -11.83 11.57 -19.06
C PRO A 125 -10.78 10.52 -19.48
N LEU A 126 -9.61 10.49 -18.83
CA LEU A 126 -8.54 9.52 -19.10
C LEU A 126 -7.77 9.15 -17.84
N LYS A 127 -7.19 7.96 -17.82
CA LYS A 127 -6.19 7.50 -16.85
C LYS A 127 -4.79 7.62 -17.44
N ILE A 128 -3.83 8.03 -16.62
CA ILE A 128 -2.40 8.01 -16.96
C ILE A 128 -1.74 6.99 -16.03
N ASN A 129 -1.13 5.96 -16.60
CA ASN A 129 -0.28 5.02 -15.87
C ASN A 129 1.17 5.29 -16.29
N ILE A 130 2.07 5.43 -15.33
CA ILE A 130 3.49 5.65 -15.57
C ILE A 130 4.24 4.47 -14.96
N ARG A 131 5.31 4.02 -15.62
CA ARG A 131 6.26 3.06 -15.09
C ARG A 131 7.66 3.56 -15.36
N THR A 132 8.40 3.84 -14.31
CA THR A 132 9.73 4.41 -14.37
C THR A 132 10.76 3.35 -13.97
N ASN A 133 11.78 3.21 -14.80
CA ASN A 133 12.91 2.32 -14.56
C ASN A 133 14.19 3.14 -14.55
N ILE A 134 15.09 2.83 -13.61
CA ILE A 134 16.43 3.42 -13.56
C ILE A 134 17.47 2.32 -13.73
N SER A 135 18.38 2.53 -14.68
CA SER A 135 19.64 1.82 -14.81
C SER A 135 20.79 2.67 -14.27
N GLU A 136 22.03 2.13 -14.20
CA GLU A 136 23.22 2.89 -13.77
C GLU A 136 23.34 4.26 -14.48
N ASP A 137 23.03 4.31 -15.78
CA ASP A 137 23.28 5.50 -16.61
C ASP A 137 22.02 6.27 -17.05
N SER A 138 20.81 5.73 -16.85
CA SER A 138 19.61 6.30 -17.49
C SER A 138 18.32 6.06 -16.72
N LEU A 139 17.40 7.02 -16.87
CA LEU A 139 16.00 6.90 -16.46
C LEU A 139 15.14 6.72 -17.70
N THR A 140 14.28 5.69 -17.69
CA THR A 140 13.28 5.43 -18.73
C THR A 140 11.88 5.43 -18.11
N ALA A 141 10.94 6.15 -18.73
CA ALA A 141 9.54 6.18 -18.31
C ALA A 141 8.64 5.66 -19.44
N LYS A 142 7.82 4.66 -19.14
CA LYS A 142 6.76 4.13 -19.99
C LYS A 142 5.42 4.68 -19.53
N ILE A 143 4.75 5.43 -20.39
CA ILE A 143 3.48 6.09 -20.10
C ILE A 143 2.39 5.41 -20.91
N LYS A 144 1.33 4.93 -20.24
CA LYS A 144 0.12 4.42 -20.87
C LYS A 144 -1.05 5.36 -20.54
N LEU A 145 -1.65 5.92 -21.59
CA LEU A 145 -2.91 6.65 -21.50
C LEU A 145 -4.06 5.69 -21.81
N ILE A 146 -5.09 5.67 -20.96
CA ILE A 146 -6.32 4.90 -21.17
C ILE A 146 -7.46 5.90 -21.25
N ILE A 147 -8.12 6.00 -22.41
CA ILE A 147 -9.15 7.00 -22.66
C ILE A 147 -10.51 6.42 -22.27
N LEU A 148 -11.17 7.08 -21.33
CA LEU A 148 -12.40 6.61 -20.70
C LEU A 148 -13.63 7.35 -21.24
N GLU A 149 -13.43 8.56 -21.76
CA GLU A 149 -14.44 9.39 -22.42
C GLU A 149 -13.78 10.17 -23.58
N ASP A 150 -14.57 10.57 -24.58
CA ASP A 150 -14.08 11.38 -25.70
C ASP A 150 -13.53 12.73 -25.19
N VAL A 151 -12.31 13.09 -25.59
CA VAL A 151 -11.71 14.39 -25.24
C VAL A 151 -11.88 15.34 -26.42
N SER A 152 -12.65 16.41 -26.21
CA SER A 152 -13.03 17.35 -27.28
C SER A 152 -11.90 18.25 -27.79
N ALA A 153 -10.84 18.45 -27.01
CA ALA A 153 -9.69 19.26 -27.39
C ALA A 153 -8.84 18.53 -28.46
N THR A 154 -8.42 19.26 -29.49
CA THR A 154 -7.63 18.71 -30.62
C THR A 154 -6.14 19.07 -30.55
N ASP A 155 -5.76 19.91 -29.59
CA ASP A 155 -4.44 20.50 -29.37
C ASP A 155 -3.79 19.93 -28.11
N LEU A 156 -3.93 18.61 -27.92
CA LEU A 156 -3.47 17.92 -26.72
C LEU A 156 -2.01 17.51 -26.83
N TYR A 157 -1.31 17.63 -25.71
CA TYR A 157 0.08 17.24 -25.56
C TYR A 157 0.26 16.41 -24.30
N LEU A 158 0.98 15.30 -24.42
CA LEU A 158 1.54 14.59 -23.27
C LEU A 158 2.83 15.29 -22.85
N ARG A 159 2.89 15.74 -21.61
CA ARG A 159 4.06 16.34 -20.97
C ARG A 159 4.58 15.36 -19.93
N VAL A 160 5.90 15.24 -19.84
CA VAL A 160 6.57 14.36 -18.88
C VAL A 160 7.72 15.14 -18.24
N ALA A 161 7.79 15.15 -16.92
CA ALA A 161 8.81 15.81 -16.12
C ALA A 161 9.48 14.80 -15.21
N VAL A 162 10.81 14.76 -15.23
CA VAL A 162 11.62 14.20 -14.15
C VAL A 162 11.77 15.30 -13.10
N THR A 163 11.29 15.04 -11.89
CA THR A 163 11.46 15.91 -10.72
C THR A 163 12.36 15.24 -9.70
N GLN A 164 12.89 16.01 -8.75
CA GLN A 164 13.54 15.50 -7.55
C GLN A 164 12.76 16.01 -6.34
N ARG A 165 12.29 15.09 -5.50
CA ARG A 165 11.40 15.34 -4.35
C ARG A 165 12.02 16.29 -3.34
N MET A 166 13.33 16.18 -3.12
CA MET A 166 14.08 17.11 -2.29
C MET A 166 15.46 17.39 -2.88
N VAL A 167 15.83 18.65 -2.91
CA VAL A 167 17.17 19.11 -3.27
C VAL A 167 17.70 19.93 -2.10
N SER A 168 18.68 19.38 -1.40
CA SER A 168 19.25 19.99 -0.20
C SER A 168 20.68 20.48 -0.44
N TYR A 169 20.99 21.67 0.06
CA TYR A 169 22.33 22.26 0.00
C TYR A 169 22.91 22.44 1.41
N PRO A 170 24.21 22.20 1.62
CA PRO A 170 24.84 22.41 2.94
C PRO A 170 24.77 23.89 3.39
N SER A 171 24.73 24.81 2.43
CA SER A 171 24.59 26.25 2.60
C SER A 171 23.59 26.82 1.58
N PRO A 172 22.88 27.92 1.86
CA PRO A 172 21.89 28.46 0.93
C PRO A 172 22.51 28.78 -0.43
N PRO A 173 22.00 28.22 -1.54
CA PRO A 173 22.57 28.43 -2.88
C PRO A 173 22.20 29.79 -3.48
N GLY A 174 21.28 30.54 -2.84
CA GLY A 174 20.89 31.88 -3.24
C GLY A 174 20.61 32.79 -2.03
N SER A 175 20.23 34.03 -2.31
CA SER A 175 20.12 35.08 -1.28
C SER A 175 18.88 34.97 -0.40
N ASN A 176 17.96 34.03 -0.65
CA ASN A 176 16.73 33.91 0.13
C ASN A 176 16.89 33.12 1.45
N GLY A 177 18.03 32.47 1.66
CA GLY A 177 18.38 31.76 2.90
C GLY A 177 17.89 30.31 2.99
N GLU A 178 17.13 29.81 2.01
CA GLU A 178 16.65 28.43 1.98
C GLU A 178 17.75 27.44 1.59
N LYS A 179 17.68 26.22 2.11
CA LYS A 179 18.61 25.12 1.81
C LYS A 179 17.93 23.95 1.12
N ASP A 180 16.63 23.79 1.35
CA ASP A 180 15.85 22.62 0.97
C ASP A 180 14.78 23.04 -0.02
N PHE A 181 14.81 22.44 -1.20
CA PHE A 181 13.95 22.79 -2.32
C PHE A 181 13.20 21.53 -2.77
N PRO A 182 11.90 21.43 -2.50
CA PRO A 182 11.14 20.23 -2.85
C PRO A 182 10.65 20.25 -4.31
N GLU A 183 10.37 19.06 -4.85
CA GLU A 183 9.71 18.85 -6.16
C GLU A 183 10.34 19.61 -7.34
N VAL A 184 11.67 19.73 -7.33
CA VAL A 184 12.44 20.52 -8.30
C VAL A 184 12.45 19.81 -9.65
N LEU A 185 12.10 20.53 -10.73
CA LEU A 185 12.27 20.03 -12.09
C LEU A 185 13.75 19.72 -12.35
N ARG A 186 14.03 18.48 -12.78
CA ARG A 186 15.33 18.06 -13.31
C ARG A 186 15.38 18.06 -14.83
N LYS A 187 14.31 17.57 -15.48
CA LYS A 187 14.27 17.45 -16.94
C LYS A 187 12.85 17.30 -17.47
N MET A 188 12.51 17.95 -18.58
CA MET A 188 11.30 17.63 -19.34
C MET A 188 11.60 16.65 -20.46
N LEU A 189 10.73 15.66 -20.67
CA LEU A 189 10.88 14.58 -21.65
C LEU A 189 9.75 14.54 -22.69
N PRO A 190 10.07 14.29 -23.98
CA PRO A 190 11.43 14.33 -24.55
C PRO A 190 12.04 15.75 -24.51
N ASN A 191 11.20 16.75 -24.32
CA ASN A 191 11.54 18.14 -24.09
C ASN A 191 10.33 18.88 -23.47
N ALA A 192 10.51 20.14 -23.08
CA ALA A 192 9.43 20.91 -22.45
C ALA A 192 8.20 21.22 -23.31
N THR A 193 8.24 21.01 -24.64
CA THR A 193 7.06 21.13 -25.54
C THR A 193 6.17 19.88 -25.56
N GLY A 194 6.63 18.75 -25.02
CA GLY A 194 5.85 17.51 -24.94
C GLY A 194 5.68 16.78 -26.27
N ILE A 195 4.81 15.78 -26.25
CA ILE A 195 4.46 14.92 -27.39
C ILE A 195 3.04 15.29 -27.83
N SER A 196 2.86 15.74 -29.07
CA SER A 196 1.53 16.02 -29.62
C SER A 196 0.69 14.74 -29.73
N LEU A 197 -0.56 14.82 -29.30
CA LEU A 197 -1.52 13.72 -29.32
C LEU A 197 -2.53 13.94 -30.45
N ALA A 198 -2.86 12.85 -31.15
CA ALA A 198 -4.04 12.82 -32.00
C ALA A 198 -5.32 12.96 -31.15
N PRO A 199 -6.48 13.31 -31.76
CA PRO A 199 -7.76 13.33 -31.05
C PRO A 199 -7.99 12.03 -30.27
N LEU A 200 -8.35 12.15 -28.99
CA LEU A 200 -8.49 11.03 -28.07
C LEU A 200 -9.96 10.59 -28.01
N SER A 201 -10.23 9.34 -28.41
CA SER A 201 -11.58 8.77 -28.42
C SER A 201 -11.73 7.73 -27.31
N MET A 202 -12.94 7.61 -26.76
CA MET A 202 -13.27 6.63 -25.73
C MET A 202 -12.87 5.21 -26.15
N GLY A 203 -12.17 4.50 -25.25
CA GLY A 203 -11.68 3.14 -25.47
C GLY A 203 -10.27 3.06 -26.05
N ASP A 204 -9.69 4.19 -26.50
CA ASP A 204 -8.31 4.21 -26.97
C ASP A 204 -7.32 3.92 -25.83
N THR A 205 -6.20 3.29 -26.19
CA THR A 205 -5.04 3.15 -25.31
C THR A 205 -3.79 3.54 -26.07
N LEU A 206 -3.08 4.56 -25.57
CA LEU A 206 -1.86 5.07 -26.18
C LEU A 206 -0.67 4.76 -25.27
N ASN A 207 0.44 4.29 -25.85
CA ASN A 207 1.65 3.95 -25.09
C ASN A 207 2.82 4.80 -25.60
N PHE A 208 3.60 5.34 -24.67
CA PHE A 208 4.76 6.18 -24.93
C PHE A 208 5.93 5.67 -24.09
N GLU A 209 7.13 5.91 -24.60
CA GLU A 209 8.37 5.62 -23.89
C GLU A 209 9.31 6.80 -24.10
N VAL A 210 9.82 7.34 -23.00
CA VAL A 210 10.77 8.45 -23.00
C VAL A 210 11.92 8.11 -22.07
N ALA A 211 13.11 8.62 -22.36
CA ALA A 211 14.29 8.36 -21.55
C ALA A 211 15.20 9.58 -21.45
N THR A 212 16.03 9.62 -20.42
CA THR A 212 17.12 10.59 -20.25
C THR A 212 18.32 9.92 -19.60
N PRO A 213 19.56 10.29 -19.98
CA PRO A 213 20.71 9.95 -19.15
C PRO A 213 20.56 10.57 -17.77
N LEU A 214 21.04 9.87 -16.75
CA LEU A 214 21.19 10.40 -15.40
C LEU A 214 22.33 11.41 -15.36
N LYS A 215 22.24 12.36 -14.43
CA LYS A 215 23.32 13.31 -14.14
C LYS A 215 23.84 13.06 -12.74
N SER A 216 25.14 13.26 -12.55
CA SER A 216 25.83 13.01 -11.27
C SER A 216 25.29 13.82 -10.10
N GLU A 217 24.68 14.98 -10.37
CA GLU A 217 24.08 15.85 -9.36
C GLU A 217 22.64 15.49 -8.99
N TRP A 218 22.08 14.43 -9.59
CA TRP A 218 20.73 13.96 -9.27
C TRP A 218 20.79 12.89 -8.20
N GLU A 219 19.98 13.06 -7.16
CA GLU A 219 19.79 12.02 -6.17
C GLU A 219 18.75 11.04 -6.68
N VAL A 220 19.26 9.95 -7.26
CA VAL A 220 18.49 8.94 -7.99
C VAL A 220 17.28 8.46 -7.19
N GLY A 221 17.44 8.28 -5.88
CA GLY A 221 16.37 7.79 -5.02
C GLY A 221 15.28 8.79 -4.67
N ASP A 222 15.54 10.07 -4.91
CA ASP A 222 14.57 11.14 -4.74
C ASP A 222 13.93 11.56 -6.06
N LEU A 223 14.25 10.90 -7.18
CA LEU A 223 13.65 11.23 -8.47
C LEU A 223 12.18 10.81 -8.51
N ALA A 224 11.39 11.50 -9.32
CA ALA A 224 10.03 11.12 -9.67
C ALA A 224 9.75 11.49 -11.13
N VAL A 225 8.78 10.83 -11.75
CA VAL A 225 8.29 11.15 -13.09
C VAL A 225 6.84 11.57 -13.00
N VAL A 226 6.59 12.84 -13.28
CA VAL A 226 5.24 13.41 -13.40
C VAL A 226 4.86 13.42 -14.88
N ALA A 227 3.69 12.89 -15.24
CA ALA A 227 3.16 12.99 -16.59
C ALA A 227 1.73 13.55 -16.59
N TRP A 228 1.44 14.43 -17.54
CA TRP A 228 0.12 15.04 -17.66
C TRP A 228 -0.27 15.29 -19.12
N VAL A 229 -1.58 15.28 -19.38
CA VAL A 229 -2.14 15.64 -20.69
C VAL A 229 -2.72 17.05 -20.59
N GLN A 230 -2.30 17.93 -21.49
CA GLN A 230 -2.64 19.36 -21.46
C GLN A 230 -3.00 19.88 -22.86
N SER A 231 -4.00 20.76 -22.95
CA SER A 231 -4.31 21.55 -24.16
C SER A 231 -3.41 22.79 -24.23
N ASP A 232 -2.83 23.10 -25.39
CA ASP A 232 -1.99 24.30 -25.55
C ASP A 232 -2.76 25.60 -25.82
N VAL A 233 -4.03 25.50 -26.26
CA VAL A 233 -4.94 26.62 -26.47
C VAL A 233 -5.60 27.03 -25.15
N SER A 234 -6.22 26.07 -24.45
CA SER A 234 -6.92 26.36 -23.19
C SER A 234 -6.01 26.34 -21.97
N LYS A 235 -4.83 25.71 -22.09
CA LYS A 235 -3.90 25.37 -21.00
C LYS A 235 -4.46 24.33 -20.02
N GLU A 236 -5.69 23.89 -20.19
CA GLU A 236 -6.34 22.98 -19.27
C GLU A 236 -5.58 21.65 -19.18
N VAL A 237 -5.32 21.21 -17.95
CA VAL A 237 -4.80 19.88 -17.67
C VAL A 237 -5.98 18.91 -17.58
N VAL A 238 -6.01 17.96 -18.51
CA VAL A 238 -7.06 16.95 -18.61
C VAL A 238 -6.92 15.92 -17.51
N GLN A 239 -5.69 15.47 -17.26
CA GLN A 239 -5.32 14.56 -16.17
C GLN A 239 -3.81 14.65 -15.93
N ALA A 240 -3.38 14.40 -14.70
CA ALA A 240 -1.99 14.19 -14.33
C ALA A 240 -1.80 12.87 -13.58
N ASN A 241 -0.56 12.41 -13.46
CA ASN A 241 -0.16 11.38 -12.51
C ASN A 241 1.35 11.48 -12.25
N ILE A 242 1.82 10.78 -11.22
CA ILE A 242 3.23 10.66 -10.85
C ILE A 242 3.59 9.19 -10.63
N ASP A 243 4.83 8.84 -10.93
CA ASP A 243 5.42 7.56 -10.56
C ASP A 243 6.84 7.81 -10.08
N PHE A 244 7.31 6.97 -9.16
CA PHE A 244 8.66 7.06 -8.64
C PHE A 244 9.47 5.91 -9.26
N PRO A 245 10.74 6.15 -9.61
CA PRO A 245 11.59 5.15 -10.24
C PRO A 245 11.72 3.93 -9.36
N THR A 246 11.58 2.76 -10.00
CA THR A 246 11.86 1.50 -9.34
C THR A 246 13.36 1.24 -9.31
N PHE A 247 13.93 0.98 -8.13
CA PHE A 247 15.37 0.74 -8.01
C PHE A 247 15.73 -0.68 -8.50
N ILE A 248 16.86 -0.79 -9.20
CA ILE A 248 17.59 -2.05 -9.36
C ILE A 248 18.67 -2.07 -8.27
N VAL A 249 18.71 -3.13 -7.47
CA VAL A 249 19.59 -3.20 -6.29
C VAL A 249 20.91 -3.87 -6.65
N GLU A 250 21.99 -3.09 -6.59
CA GLU A 250 23.36 -3.61 -6.56
C GLU A 250 23.83 -3.72 -5.10
N SER A 251 24.00 -4.94 -4.58
CA SER A 251 24.54 -5.13 -3.23
C SER A 251 26.07 -5.25 -3.25
N LYS A 252 26.75 -4.42 -2.45
CA LYS A 252 28.19 -4.57 -2.11
C LYS A 252 28.29 -5.20 -0.73
N ILE A 253 28.27 -6.53 -0.65
CA ILE A 253 28.50 -7.26 0.61
C ILE A 253 29.96 -7.03 1.06
N LYS A 254 30.16 -6.37 2.20
CA LYS A 254 31.46 -6.28 2.87
C LYS A 254 31.57 -7.39 3.93
N ASP A 255 32.65 -8.16 3.81
CA ASP A 255 33.25 -9.05 4.81
C ASP A 255 32.40 -10.26 5.27
N ILE A 256 32.65 -11.42 4.66
CA ILE A 256 32.23 -12.72 5.20
C ILE A 256 33.41 -13.31 5.99
N GLN A 257 33.37 -13.20 7.32
CA GLN A 257 34.29 -13.90 8.21
C GLN A 257 33.70 -15.26 8.64
N PHE A 258 34.40 -16.34 8.31
CA PHE A 258 34.09 -17.71 8.75
C PHE A 258 34.92 -18.05 10.00
N THR A 259 34.38 -17.80 11.21
CA THR A 259 35.20 -17.83 12.43
C THR A 259 34.87 -18.93 13.45
N SER A 260 33.83 -19.74 13.28
CA SER A 260 33.55 -20.89 14.17
C SER A 260 32.46 -21.82 13.65
N ALA A 261 32.61 -23.13 13.92
CA ALA A 261 31.58 -24.14 13.70
C ALA A 261 30.30 -23.81 14.50
N ASN A 262 29.12 -24.00 13.89
CA ASN A 262 27.79 -23.87 14.49
C ASN A 262 27.35 -22.46 14.94
N SER A 263 27.25 -21.51 14.01
CA SER A 263 26.37 -20.35 14.21
C SER A 263 25.59 -20.10 12.95
N LEU A 264 24.25 -20.01 13.01
CA LEU A 264 23.39 -19.64 11.88
C LEU A 264 23.18 -18.12 11.96
N LYS A 265 23.36 -17.40 10.86
CA LYS A 265 23.43 -15.93 10.90
C LYS A 265 22.70 -15.42 9.65
N LYS A 266 21.54 -14.78 9.80
CA LYS A 266 20.71 -14.21 8.70
C LYS A 266 21.13 -12.76 8.43
N LEU A 267 21.14 -12.34 7.17
CA LEU A 267 21.32 -10.94 6.75
C LEU A 267 20.34 -10.67 5.60
N PRO A 268 19.26 -9.91 5.81
CA PRO A 268 18.31 -9.60 4.75
C PRO A 268 18.88 -8.53 3.80
N TYR A 269 18.52 -8.60 2.52
CA TYR A 269 18.78 -7.59 1.50
C TYR A 269 17.52 -7.44 0.65
N PHE A 270 17.08 -6.20 0.38
CA PHE A 270 15.81 -5.92 -0.29
C PHE A 270 16.04 -5.61 -1.77
N ILE A 271 15.24 -6.16 -2.70
CA ILE A 271 15.33 -6.02 -4.17
C ILE A 271 13.91 -6.09 -4.74
N PHE A 272 13.59 -5.28 -5.75
CA PHE A 272 12.24 -5.06 -6.25
C PHE A 272 11.90 -5.83 -7.54
N ASN A 273 10.67 -6.37 -7.66
CA ASN A 273 10.17 -6.97 -8.91
C ASN A 273 8.65 -6.83 -9.05
N ARG A 274 8.19 -6.25 -10.16
CA ARG A 274 6.80 -5.76 -10.30
C ARG A 274 6.01 -6.39 -11.47
N ASN A 275 6.57 -7.31 -12.26
CA ASN A 275 5.98 -7.66 -13.57
C ASN A 275 6.12 -9.13 -14.04
N ASP A 276 6.30 -10.14 -13.18
CA ASP A 276 6.72 -11.49 -13.62
C ASP A 276 8.00 -11.42 -14.47
N THR A 277 8.85 -10.43 -14.20
CA THR A 277 10.10 -10.23 -14.93
C THR A 277 11.22 -10.93 -14.19
N THR A 278 12.10 -11.60 -14.93
CA THR A 278 13.35 -12.11 -14.37
C THR A 278 14.14 -10.95 -13.75
N ILE A 279 14.50 -11.06 -12.46
CA ILE A 279 15.42 -10.14 -11.81
C ILE A 279 16.83 -10.66 -12.04
N HIS A 280 17.71 -9.81 -12.54
CA HIS A 280 19.14 -10.11 -12.63
C HIS A 280 19.80 -9.67 -11.32
N VAL A 281 20.25 -10.63 -10.50
CA VAL A 281 20.91 -10.36 -9.23
C VAL A 281 22.42 -10.55 -9.39
N GLN A 282 23.18 -9.53 -8.98
CA GLN A 282 24.65 -9.57 -8.94
C GLN A 282 25.13 -9.54 -7.49
N LEU A 283 25.95 -10.53 -7.11
CA LEU A 283 26.58 -10.59 -5.79
C LEU A 283 28.10 -10.48 -5.94
N GLN A 284 28.68 -9.40 -5.42
CA GLN A 284 30.13 -9.19 -5.41
C GLN A 284 30.73 -9.53 -4.03
N PHE A 285 31.72 -10.42 -4.02
CA PHE A 285 32.41 -10.86 -2.80
C PHE A 285 33.68 -10.05 -2.59
N LYS A 286 33.64 -9.08 -1.67
CA LYS A 286 34.78 -8.20 -1.44
C LYS A 286 35.97 -8.89 -0.73
N GLU A 287 35.67 -9.79 0.19
CA GLU A 287 36.67 -10.56 0.94
C GLU A 287 36.07 -11.91 1.36
N VAL A 288 36.79 -13.01 1.10
CA VAL A 288 36.42 -14.37 1.49
C VAL A 288 37.60 -14.97 2.25
N ARG A 289 37.42 -15.29 3.54
CA ARG A 289 38.48 -15.87 4.39
C ARG A 289 38.15 -17.31 4.77
N MET A 290 38.72 -18.28 4.06
CA MET A 290 38.52 -19.71 4.33
C MET A 290 39.76 -20.34 4.96
N SER A 291 39.54 -21.29 5.87
CA SER A 291 40.63 -22.13 6.39
C SER A 291 41.00 -23.20 5.36
N ALA A 292 42.24 -23.70 5.36
CA ALA A 292 42.63 -24.81 4.50
C ALA A 292 41.74 -26.04 4.77
N GLY A 293 41.31 -26.74 3.71
CA GLY A 293 40.44 -27.92 3.79
C GLY A 293 38.94 -27.64 3.73
N TRP A 294 38.51 -26.42 3.33
CA TRP A 294 37.10 -26.07 3.19
C TRP A 294 36.76 -25.66 1.75
N ASP A 295 35.66 -26.18 1.22
CA ASP A 295 35.05 -25.74 -0.05
C ASP A 295 33.80 -24.91 0.24
N SER A 296 33.49 -23.96 -0.65
CA SER A 296 32.27 -23.14 -0.57
C SER A 296 31.53 -23.16 -1.89
N TRP A 297 30.20 -23.11 -1.82
CA TRP A 297 29.36 -23.01 -3.00
C TRP A 297 28.10 -22.18 -2.73
N PHE A 298 27.54 -21.68 -3.82
CA PHE A 298 26.34 -20.87 -3.84
C PHE A 298 25.16 -21.69 -4.37
N GLU A 299 24.00 -21.58 -3.74
CA GLU A 299 22.74 -22.15 -4.23
C GLU A 299 21.64 -21.09 -4.21
N THR A 300 20.76 -21.13 -5.20
CA THR A 300 19.61 -20.24 -5.37
C THR A 300 18.32 -21.06 -5.34
N ALA A 301 17.31 -20.63 -4.60
CA ALA A 301 15.98 -21.22 -4.68
C ALA A 301 15.06 -20.31 -5.51
N SER A 302 14.98 -20.56 -6.83
CA SER A 302 13.93 -19.97 -7.66
C SER A 302 13.34 -21.02 -8.61
N GLY A 303 12.08 -21.38 -8.36
CA GLY A 303 11.17 -21.99 -9.33
C GLY A 303 11.47 -23.41 -9.76
N ASP A 304 12.66 -23.69 -10.31
CA ASP A 304 13.03 -24.99 -10.91
C ASP A 304 14.55 -25.31 -10.90
N ASP A 305 15.45 -24.37 -10.56
CA ASP A 305 16.90 -24.60 -10.60
C ASP A 305 17.49 -24.86 -9.20
N TRP A 306 17.35 -26.10 -8.73
CA TRP A 306 18.22 -26.60 -7.68
C TRP A 306 19.50 -27.18 -8.33
N HIS A 307 20.66 -26.72 -7.84
CA HIS A 307 22.00 -27.29 -8.03
C HIS A 307 22.83 -26.84 -9.25
N ASN A 308 23.67 -25.82 -9.05
CA ASN A 308 25.00 -25.77 -9.67
C ASN A 308 26.00 -25.11 -8.71
N PRO A 309 26.81 -25.88 -7.95
CA PRO A 309 27.77 -25.33 -7.02
C PRO A 309 28.87 -24.55 -7.78
N ILE A 310 29.08 -23.29 -7.39
CA ILE A 310 30.15 -22.43 -7.92
C ILE A 310 31.11 -22.09 -6.78
N ALA A 311 32.41 -22.37 -6.97
CA ALA A 311 33.45 -21.99 -6.02
C ALA A 311 33.57 -20.45 -5.94
N ILE A 312 33.70 -19.91 -4.72
CA ILE A 312 33.72 -18.46 -4.47
C ILE A 312 35.09 -18.03 -3.92
N ALA A 313 35.75 -17.08 -4.57
CA ALA A 313 36.98 -16.43 -4.11
C ALA A 313 36.80 -14.92 -3.82
N ALA A 314 37.77 -14.34 -3.11
CA ALA A 314 37.79 -12.90 -2.86
C ALA A 314 37.97 -12.12 -4.17
N GLY A 315 37.05 -11.18 -4.45
CA GLY A 315 36.98 -10.43 -5.70
C GLY A 315 36.02 -11.01 -6.74
N ASP A 316 35.52 -12.23 -6.53
CA ASP A 316 34.56 -12.84 -7.46
C ASP A 316 33.21 -12.12 -7.44
N THR A 317 32.54 -12.17 -8.58
CA THR A 317 31.20 -11.62 -8.74
C THR A 317 30.32 -12.69 -9.39
N LEU A 318 29.29 -13.13 -8.67
CA LEU A 318 28.32 -14.11 -9.15
C LEU A 318 27.12 -13.40 -9.75
N TYR A 319 26.60 -13.97 -10.82
CA TYR A 319 25.41 -13.51 -11.54
C TYR A 319 24.37 -14.62 -11.51
N PHE A 320 23.13 -14.33 -11.15
CA PHE A 320 22.03 -15.27 -11.30
C PHE A 320 20.71 -14.56 -11.55
N ASP A 321 19.80 -15.30 -12.17
CA ASP A 321 18.47 -14.85 -12.55
C ASP A 321 17.47 -15.37 -11.49
N ALA A 322 16.79 -14.47 -10.78
CA ALA A 322 15.70 -14.81 -9.88
C ALA A 322 14.35 -14.51 -10.55
N VAL A 323 13.58 -15.55 -10.83
CA VAL A 323 12.21 -15.42 -11.33
C VAL A 323 11.25 -15.38 -10.16
N ILE A 324 10.75 -14.19 -9.81
CA ILE A 324 9.70 -14.02 -8.79
C ILE A 324 8.36 -13.86 -9.52
N GLN A 325 7.45 -14.83 -9.37
CA GLN A 325 6.12 -14.80 -9.98
C GLN A 325 5.15 -14.03 -9.08
N SER A 326 4.41 -13.07 -9.66
CA SER A 326 3.47 -12.11 -9.07
C SER A 326 2.29 -12.73 -8.32
N ALA A 327 2.10 -14.05 -8.40
CA ALA A 327 1.01 -14.76 -7.73
C ALA A 327 1.39 -15.24 -6.31
N GLU A 328 2.67 -15.22 -5.94
CA GLU A 328 3.14 -15.50 -4.59
C GLU A 328 3.90 -14.30 -4.06
N PHE A 329 3.66 -13.93 -2.80
CA PHE A 329 4.54 -13.05 -2.04
C PHE A 329 5.92 -13.72 -1.97
N GLY A 330 6.75 -13.53 -3.00
CA GLY A 330 7.98 -14.27 -3.15
C GLY A 330 9.11 -13.62 -2.36
N SER A 331 9.49 -14.20 -1.22
CA SER A 331 10.86 -14.10 -0.75
C SER A 331 11.72 -15.00 -1.62
N PHE A 332 12.68 -14.45 -2.36
CA PHE A 332 13.76 -15.27 -2.89
C PHE A 332 14.77 -15.54 -1.78
N SER A 333 15.23 -16.79 -1.67
CA SER A 333 16.34 -17.16 -0.78
C SER A 333 17.54 -17.66 -1.60
N ALA A 334 18.67 -16.99 -1.41
CA ALA A 334 19.98 -17.50 -1.81
C ALA A 334 20.73 -17.99 -0.58
N SER A 335 21.37 -19.15 -0.70
CA SER A 335 22.15 -19.78 0.35
C SER A 335 23.62 -19.89 -0.05
N ILE A 336 24.51 -19.41 0.82
CA ILE A 336 25.95 -19.72 0.72
C ILE A 336 26.25 -20.87 1.68
N PHE A 337 26.87 -21.92 1.17
CA PHE A 337 27.34 -23.08 1.91
C PHE A 337 28.86 -23.12 1.97
N ALA A 338 29.38 -23.71 3.05
CA ALA A 338 30.77 -24.13 3.13
C ALA A 338 30.84 -25.46 3.87
N GLU A 339 31.64 -26.41 3.38
CA GLU A 339 31.84 -27.75 3.96
C GLU A 339 33.33 -28.05 4.09
N ASN A 340 33.68 -28.85 5.09
CA ASN A 340 35.04 -29.36 5.26
C ASN A 340 35.27 -30.57 4.33
N ILE A 341 36.26 -30.46 3.44
CA ILE A 341 36.64 -31.47 2.44
C ILE A 341 37.13 -32.77 3.11
N ASP A 342 37.65 -32.67 4.34
CA ASP A 342 38.16 -33.81 5.09
C ASP A 342 37.05 -34.65 5.78
N ASP A 343 35.78 -34.19 5.74
CA ASP A 343 34.63 -34.90 6.32
C ASP A 343 33.31 -34.61 5.53
N PRO A 344 33.19 -35.13 4.29
CA PRO A 344 32.06 -34.82 3.41
C PRO A 344 30.80 -35.60 3.82
N GLY A 345 29.87 -34.93 4.49
CA GLY A 345 28.60 -35.50 4.95
C GLY A 345 27.54 -35.37 3.87
N PHE A 346 27.36 -36.41 3.05
CA PHE A 346 26.33 -36.43 1.98
C PHE A 346 24.91 -36.28 2.57
N TYR A 347 24.17 -35.28 2.10
CA TYR A 347 22.85 -34.86 2.58
C TYR A 347 21.88 -36.02 2.87
N GLY A 348 21.47 -36.16 4.13
CA GLY A 348 20.48 -37.16 4.55
C GLY A 348 20.00 -37.04 5.99
N GLU A 349 20.84 -37.30 6.99
CA GLU A 349 20.37 -37.46 8.39
C GLU A 349 21.39 -37.02 9.46
N GLY A 350 21.98 -35.83 9.30
CA GLY A 350 22.71 -35.14 10.38
C GLY A 350 24.21 -35.44 10.46
N TYR A 351 24.96 -34.39 10.78
CA TYR A 351 26.42 -34.33 11.07
C TYR A 351 27.39 -34.18 9.88
N GLY A 352 27.09 -33.28 8.93
CA GLY A 352 28.14 -32.58 8.16
C GLY A 352 28.37 -31.18 8.76
N TYR A 353 29.63 -30.76 8.92
CA TYR A 353 29.95 -29.42 9.43
C TYR A 353 29.76 -28.37 8.33
N GLY A 354 28.57 -27.75 8.29
CA GLY A 354 28.23 -26.73 7.30
C GLY A 354 27.59 -25.48 7.91
N PHE A 355 27.71 -24.36 7.21
CA PHE A 355 27.04 -23.09 7.54
C PHE A 355 26.09 -22.69 6.42
N LYS A 356 24.86 -22.26 6.77
CA LYS A 356 23.86 -21.71 5.84
C LYS A 356 23.65 -20.23 6.14
N ARG A 357 23.86 -19.36 5.14
CA ARG A 357 23.42 -17.96 5.14
C ARG A 357 22.22 -17.78 4.23
N GLU A 358 21.07 -17.44 4.78
CA GLU A 358 19.86 -17.19 4.00
C GLU A 358 19.69 -15.68 3.75
N LEU A 359 19.60 -15.31 2.47
CA LEU A 359 19.35 -13.95 2.01
C LEU A 359 17.87 -13.83 1.66
N SER A 360 17.05 -13.18 2.50
CA SER A 360 15.63 -12.94 2.22
C SER A 360 15.43 -11.56 1.62
N VAL A 361 14.68 -11.51 0.52
CA VAL A 361 14.37 -10.30 -0.23
C VAL A 361 12.90 -9.92 -0.04
N VAL A 362 12.63 -8.74 0.53
CA VAL A 362 11.30 -8.10 0.60
C VAL A 362 11.28 -6.88 -0.33
N VAL A 363 10.16 -6.63 -1.00
CA VAL A 363 9.98 -5.59 -2.04
C VAL A 363 9.22 -4.39 -1.47
N PRO A 364 9.86 -3.29 -1.02
CA PRO A 364 9.13 -2.06 -0.65
C PRO A 364 9.14 -0.90 -1.69
N GLU A 365 8.06 -0.61 -2.42
CA GLU A 365 7.94 0.73 -3.06
C GLU A 365 6.57 1.38 -2.90
N ASN A 366 6.58 2.63 -2.42
CA ASN A 366 5.47 3.59 -2.43
C ASN A 366 4.18 3.08 -1.78
N SER A 367 4.30 2.66 -0.53
CA SER A 367 3.16 2.28 0.28
C SER A 367 2.82 3.44 1.21
N ASP A 368 1.57 3.91 1.19
CA ASP A 368 1.09 4.86 2.21
C ASP A 368 1.10 4.21 3.61
N LEU A 369 1.17 2.87 3.65
CA LEU A 369 1.03 2.04 4.83
C LEU A 369 2.24 1.10 5.05
N LEU A 370 2.77 1.10 6.26
CA LEU A 370 3.57 0.01 6.80
C LEU A 370 2.71 -0.80 7.79
N PHE A 371 2.63 -2.11 7.58
CA PHE A 371 2.04 -3.07 8.50
C PHE A 371 3.19 -3.81 9.21
N VAL A 372 3.20 -3.77 10.53
CA VAL A 372 4.17 -4.46 11.38
C VAL A 372 3.43 -5.57 12.12
N ASP A 373 3.87 -6.80 11.90
CA ASP A 373 3.36 -7.99 12.56
C ASP A 373 4.29 -8.37 13.71
N ASP A 374 3.86 -8.03 14.92
CA ASP A 374 4.63 -8.14 16.16
C ASP A 374 3.87 -9.01 17.18
N ASP A 375 3.21 -10.06 16.70
CA ASP A 375 2.27 -10.86 17.48
C ASP A 375 2.85 -12.16 18.06
N GLY A 376 4.19 -12.31 18.02
CA GLY A 376 4.86 -13.53 18.46
C GLY A 376 4.71 -14.71 17.51
N GLY A 377 4.37 -14.46 16.24
CA GLY A 377 4.33 -15.44 15.15
C GLY A 377 2.96 -16.10 14.99
N ALA A 378 1.89 -15.43 15.40
CA ALA A 378 0.53 -15.88 15.17
C ALA A 378 0.03 -15.52 13.76
N GLY A 379 -0.90 -16.32 13.24
CA GLY A 379 -1.35 -16.24 11.84
C GLY A 379 -2.50 -15.27 11.58
N TYR A 380 -2.52 -14.13 12.28
CA TYR A 380 -3.65 -13.18 12.23
C TYR A 380 -3.44 -11.99 11.26
N GLU A 381 -2.24 -11.82 10.73
CA GLU A 381 -1.87 -10.82 9.73
C GLU A 381 -2.82 -10.86 8.52
N ILE A 382 -3.29 -12.05 8.13
CA ILE A 382 -4.24 -12.25 7.02
C ILE A 382 -5.54 -11.43 7.17
N ASN A 383 -5.95 -11.09 8.40
CA ASN A 383 -7.13 -10.26 8.65
C ASN A 383 -6.91 -8.81 8.21
N PHE A 384 -5.69 -8.32 8.27
CA PHE A 384 -5.32 -6.98 7.81
C PHE A 384 -5.05 -6.98 6.31
N LEU A 385 -4.22 -7.93 5.83
CA LEU A 385 -3.78 -7.98 4.44
C LEU A 385 -4.96 -8.10 3.47
N ASN A 386 -5.94 -8.96 3.78
CA ASN A 386 -7.16 -9.09 2.98
C ASN A 386 -7.91 -7.77 2.81
N VAL A 387 -7.91 -6.90 3.83
CA VAL A 387 -8.59 -5.61 3.76
C VAL A 387 -7.81 -4.67 2.86
N PHE A 388 -6.50 -4.62 3.02
CA PHE A 388 -5.63 -3.79 2.19
C PHE A 388 -5.76 -4.18 0.71
N ASP A 389 -5.76 -5.48 0.41
CA ASP A 389 -5.95 -6.02 -0.94
C ASP A 389 -7.32 -5.66 -1.53
N LYS A 390 -8.41 -5.83 -0.77
CA LYS A 390 -9.77 -5.45 -1.19
C LYS A 390 -9.88 -3.97 -1.52
N MET A 391 -9.19 -3.13 -0.75
CA MET A 391 -9.18 -1.68 -0.91
C MET A 391 -8.13 -1.21 -1.92
N ASN A 392 -7.34 -2.13 -2.49
CA ASN A 392 -6.25 -1.83 -3.40
C ASN A 392 -5.25 -0.82 -2.78
N ILE A 393 -5.00 -0.95 -1.47
CA ILE A 393 -4.05 -0.14 -0.73
C ILE A 393 -2.66 -0.71 -0.97
N ARG A 394 -1.70 0.18 -1.26
CA ARG A 394 -0.29 -0.19 -1.31
C ARG A 394 0.25 -0.21 0.12
N TYR A 395 0.72 -1.38 0.55
CA TYR A 395 1.27 -1.57 1.88
C TYR A 395 2.60 -2.34 1.83
N VAL A 396 3.44 -2.13 2.83
CA VAL A 396 4.57 -3.03 3.16
C VAL A 396 4.18 -3.81 4.39
N ALA A 397 4.39 -5.12 4.44
CA ALA A 397 4.15 -5.95 5.62
C ALA A 397 5.47 -6.53 6.14
N LEU A 398 5.76 -6.35 7.43
CA LEU A 398 6.93 -6.89 8.10
C LEU A 398 6.49 -7.96 9.08
N SER A 399 7.01 -9.18 8.94
CA SER A 399 6.88 -10.25 9.94
C SER A 399 7.79 -10.00 11.14
N GLU A 400 7.46 -10.59 12.29
CA GLU A 400 8.22 -10.56 13.56
C GLU A 400 9.75 -10.76 13.40
N GLN A 401 10.22 -11.64 12.50
CA GLN A 401 11.66 -11.85 12.30
C GLN A 401 12.41 -10.64 11.70
N ASN A 402 11.68 -9.64 11.20
CA ASN A 402 12.19 -8.44 10.55
C ASN A 402 12.02 -7.16 11.38
N THR A 403 11.41 -7.22 12.57
CA THR A 403 11.29 -6.05 13.48
C THR A 403 12.62 -5.72 14.15
N LEU A 404 13.51 -6.71 14.31
CA LEU A 404 14.88 -6.54 14.79
C LEU A 404 15.69 -5.61 13.86
N ASN A 405 16.03 -4.41 14.35
CA ASN A 405 16.72 -3.32 13.64
C ASN A 405 15.87 -2.54 12.62
N LEU A 406 14.57 -2.38 12.87
CA LEU A 406 13.67 -1.50 12.08
C LEU A 406 14.32 -0.15 11.70
N SER A 407 14.97 0.52 12.66
CA SER A 407 15.62 1.84 12.46
C SER A 407 16.84 1.83 11.53
N GLN A 408 17.50 0.67 11.34
CA GLN A 408 18.63 0.51 10.43
C GLN A 408 18.19 0.09 9.02
N GLN A 409 16.97 -0.46 8.91
CA GLN A 409 16.46 -1.09 7.69
C GLN A 409 15.40 -0.23 7.00
N PHE A 410 14.68 0.61 7.73
CA PHE A 410 13.56 1.39 7.23
C PHE A 410 13.63 2.83 7.74
N ASP A 411 13.48 3.79 6.83
CA ASP A 411 13.09 5.16 7.18
C ASP A 411 11.57 5.23 7.25
N LEU A 412 11.04 5.28 8.47
CA LEU A 412 9.59 5.28 8.73
C LEU A 412 8.89 6.52 8.16
N ASN A 413 9.61 7.62 7.90
CA ASN A 413 9.02 8.84 7.34
C ASN A 413 8.54 8.66 5.88
N ASN A 414 8.86 7.53 5.25
CA ASN A 414 8.34 7.17 3.94
C ASN A 414 6.88 6.68 3.98
N TYR A 415 6.33 6.39 5.17
CA TYR A 415 4.97 5.90 5.33
C TYR A 415 4.07 6.98 5.94
N ARG A 416 2.81 7.05 5.50
CA ARG A 416 1.80 7.96 6.08
C ARG A 416 1.16 7.36 7.32
N LEU A 417 1.02 6.04 7.32
CA LEU A 417 0.48 5.27 8.44
C LEU A 417 1.38 4.07 8.71
N ILE A 418 1.56 3.80 9.99
CA ILE A 418 2.02 2.51 10.49
C ILE A 418 0.85 1.84 11.20
N ILE A 419 0.54 0.60 10.84
CA ILE A 419 -0.33 -0.28 11.62
C ILE A 419 0.58 -1.28 12.33
N TRP A 420 0.58 -1.25 13.65
CA TRP A 420 1.35 -2.16 14.50
C TRP A 420 0.41 -3.19 15.13
N ASN A 421 0.51 -4.42 14.67
CA ASN A 421 -0.30 -5.54 15.16
C ASN A 421 0.46 -6.28 16.25
N ILE A 422 0.01 -6.13 17.49
CA ILE A 422 0.55 -6.80 18.67
C ILE A 422 -0.30 -8.04 18.98
N SER A 423 -1.61 -8.00 18.70
CA SER A 423 -2.54 -9.13 18.93
C SER A 423 -2.49 -9.58 20.40
N TRP A 424 -1.84 -10.70 20.75
CA TRP A 424 -1.56 -11.11 22.12
C TRP A 424 -0.08 -11.51 22.29
N GLY A 425 0.80 -10.74 21.66
CA GLY A 425 2.25 -10.88 21.71
C GLY A 425 2.88 -10.04 22.83
N PHE A 426 4.01 -10.53 23.36
CA PHE A 426 4.79 -9.84 24.39
C PHE A 426 6.31 -10.00 24.11
N PRO A 427 7.14 -8.97 24.32
CA PRO A 427 6.78 -7.61 24.75
C PRO A 427 5.94 -6.88 23.71
N ALA A 428 5.05 -5.98 24.15
CA ALA A 428 4.25 -5.14 23.26
C ALA A 428 5.11 -4.11 22.51
N PHE A 429 6.16 -3.61 23.16
CA PHE A 429 7.20 -2.74 22.59
C PHE A 429 8.55 -2.92 23.29
N SER A 430 9.64 -2.84 22.53
CA SER A 430 10.99 -2.65 23.06
C SER A 430 11.33 -1.15 23.23
N GLU A 431 12.42 -0.84 23.93
CA GLU A 431 12.92 0.55 24.02
C GLU A 431 13.26 1.14 22.64
N GLU A 432 13.74 0.29 21.72
CA GLU A 432 14.11 0.68 20.36
C GLU A 432 12.88 1.03 19.52
N ASP A 433 11.79 0.25 19.67
CA ASP A 433 10.51 0.53 19.00
C ASP A 433 9.94 1.87 19.45
N ILE A 434 9.94 2.13 20.76
CA ILE A 434 9.43 3.37 21.34
C ILE A 434 10.22 4.59 20.83
N ALA A 435 11.55 4.50 20.81
CA ALA A 435 12.39 5.58 20.33
C ALA A 435 12.11 5.89 18.85
N LEU A 436 11.99 4.85 18.03
CA LEU A 436 11.76 4.95 16.59
C LEU A 436 10.36 5.50 16.27
N LEU A 437 9.32 4.94 16.90
CA LEU A 437 7.93 5.39 16.71
C LEU A 437 7.73 6.82 17.21
N SER A 438 8.38 7.21 18.31
CA SER A 438 8.35 8.59 18.80
C SER A 438 8.91 9.56 17.76
N GLN A 439 10.08 9.25 17.18
CA GLN A 439 10.68 10.08 16.13
C GLN A 439 9.77 10.19 14.89
N TYR A 440 9.14 9.10 14.48
CA TYR A 440 8.21 9.07 13.36
C TYR A 440 6.96 9.93 13.61
N LEU A 441 6.39 9.88 14.82
CA LEU A 441 5.24 10.69 15.20
C LEU A 441 5.60 12.18 15.37
N ASP A 442 6.78 12.49 15.89
CA ASP A 442 7.32 13.86 15.90
C ASP A 442 7.48 14.42 14.47
N GLY A 443 7.74 13.55 13.49
CA GLY A 443 7.77 13.86 12.05
C GLY A 443 6.39 14.05 11.41
N GLY A 444 5.30 13.80 12.14
CA GLY A 444 3.93 13.96 11.68
C GLY A 444 3.28 12.70 11.10
N GLY A 445 3.85 11.53 11.38
CA GLY A 445 3.31 10.24 10.96
C GLY A 445 1.97 9.88 11.61
N GLY A 446 1.25 8.94 10.99
CA GLY A 446 0.08 8.29 11.58
C GLY A 446 0.45 6.92 12.18
N LEU A 447 -0.10 6.56 13.34
CA LEU A 447 0.11 5.23 13.96
C LEU A 447 -1.19 4.61 14.48
N ALA A 448 -1.46 3.35 14.17
CA ALA A 448 -2.55 2.59 14.79
C ALA A 448 -2.01 1.30 15.41
N ILE A 449 -2.36 1.03 16.66
CA ILE A 449 -1.93 -0.16 17.40
C ILE A 449 -3.13 -1.06 17.71
N PHE A 450 -2.96 -2.37 17.57
CA PHE A 450 -4.01 -3.37 17.75
C PHE A 450 -3.53 -4.52 18.62
N GLY A 451 -4.30 -4.85 19.64
CA GLY A 451 -4.03 -6.01 20.50
C GLY A 451 -4.79 -5.94 21.81
N GLN A 452 -4.85 -7.06 22.51
CA GLN A 452 -5.24 -7.13 23.91
C GLN A 452 -3.97 -7.13 24.79
N ASP A 453 -4.12 -6.77 26.06
CA ASP A 453 -3.04 -6.71 27.07
C ASP A 453 -1.86 -5.77 26.76
N ILE A 454 -1.98 -4.86 25.80
CA ILE A 454 -0.93 -3.87 25.52
C ILE A 454 -0.74 -2.96 26.75
N GLY A 455 -1.84 -2.48 27.31
CA GLY A 455 -1.81 -1.65 28.51
C GLY A 455 -1.33 -2.41 29.74
N TRP A 456 -1.69 -3.68 29.87
CA TRP A 456 -1.17 -4.53 30.96
C TRP A 456 0.35 -4.70 30.84
N ASP A 457 0.86 -5.03 29.66
CA ASP A 457 2.30 -5.28 29.45
C ASP A 457 3.18 -4.04 29.67
N ILE A 458 2.63 -2.84 29.48
CA ILE A 458 3.34 -1.57 29.70
C ILE A 458 3.21 -1.09 31.16
N PHE A 459 2.01 -1.15 31.75
CA PHE A 459 1.73 -0.49 33.03
C PHE A 459 1.80 -1.42 34.24
N ASP A 460 1.66 -2.74 34.07
CA ASP A 460 1.82 -3.70 35.18
C ASP A 460 3.31 -3.95 35.45
N PRO A 461 3.76 -3.97 36.72
CA PRO A 461 5.15 -4.31 37.06
C PRO A 461 5.64 -5.69 36.59
N GLN A 462 4.73 -6.59 36.20
CA GLN A 462 5.04 -7.91 35.64
C GLN A 462 5.12 -7.93 34.11
N GLY A 463 4.76 -6.83 33.46
CA GLY A 463 4.81 -6.70 32.00
C GLY A 463 6.24 -6.66 31.46
N ASN A 464 6.42 -7.16 30.25
CA ASN A 464 7.70 -7.22 29.55
C ASN A 464 8.09 -5.86 28.95
N SER A 465 7.10 -5.01 28.65
CA SER A 465 7.28 -3.62 28.23
C SER A 465 7.20 -2.61 29.38
N HIS A 466 7.37 -3.06 30.63
CA HIS A 466 7.28 -2.19 31.80
C HIS A 466 8.53 -1.31 31.99
N PHE A 467 8.58 -0.20 31.27
CA PHE A 467 9.62 0.83 31.39
C PHE A 467 9.05 2.24 31.15
N GLN A 468 9.72 3.26 31.73
CA GLN A 468 9.19 4.62 31.77
C GLN A 468 8.89 5.21 30.39
N ASN A 469 9.78 4.98 29.41
CA ASN A 469 9.59 5.51 28.07
C ASN A 469 8.35 4.94 27.37
N ALA A 470 7.98 3.66 27.60
CA ALA A 470 6.75 3.09 27.06
C ALA A 470 5.50 3.73 27.69
N MET A 471 5.51 3.93 29.02
CA MET A 471 4.42 4.63 29.71
C MET A 471 4.27 6.07 29.20
N ASP A 472 5.38 6.79 29.05
CA ASP A 472 5.39 8.15 28.52
C ASP A 472 4.93 8.19 27.07
N PHE A 473 5.31 7.22 26.25
CA PHE A 473 4.87 7.11 24.86
C PHE A 473 3.34 6.98 24.74
N ILE A 474 2.73 6.07 25.51
CA ILE A 474 1.27 5.90 25.53
C ILE A 474 0.57 7.18 26.03
N HIS A 475 1.08 7.81 27.09
CA HIS A 475 0.51 9.06 27.59
C HIS A 475 0.66 10.24 26.61
N ASN A 476 1.80 10.37 25.93
CA ASN A 476 2.11 11.54 25.10
C ASN A 476 1.54 11.45 23.69
N TYR A 477 1.60 10.27 23.07
CA TYR A 477 1.24 10.08 21.67
C TYR A 477 -0.13 9.45 21.45
N PHE A 478 -0.71 8.78 22.45
CA PHE A 478 -2.08 8.27 22.37
C PHE A 478 -3.04 9.02 23.30
N ASP A 479 -2.51 9.80 24.25
CA ASP A 479 -3.28 10.38 25.37
C ASP A 479 -4.19 9.32 26.01
N ALA A 480 -3.64 8.12 26.21
CA ALA A 480 -4.36 6.95 26.70
C ALA A 480 -3.89 6.57 28.10
N LYS A 481 -4.83 6.16 28.94
CA LYS A 481 -4.61 5.65 30.28
C LYS A 481 -5.16 4.24 30.34
N TYR A 482 -4.30 3.29 30.70
CA TYR A 482 -4.72 1.94 31.03
C TYR A 482 -5.51 1.92 32.34
N VAL A 483 -6.68 1.28 32.34
CA VAL A 483 -7.58 1.21 33.50
C VAL A 483 -7.69 -0.22 34.04
N SER A 484 -7.88 -1.19 33.15
CA SER A 484 -8.05 -2.58 33.54
C SER A 484 -7.69 -3.54 32.40
N ASP A 485 -7.02 -4.62 32.78
CA ASP A 485 -6.66 -5.77 31.94
C ASP A 485 -7.86 -6.39 31.22
N ASN A 486 -9.01 -6.42 31.90
CA ASN A 486 -10.21 -7.01 31.33
C ASN A 486 -11.44 -6.13 31.57
N SER A 487 -11.91 -5.52 30.49
CA SER A 487 -13.14 -4.75 30.47
C SER A 487 -14.37 -5.60 30.81
N ASN A 488 -14.31 -6.94 30.63
CA ASN A 488 -15.44 -7.87 30.62
C ASN A 488 -16.49 -7.59 29.53
N GLY A 489 -16.16 -6.74 28.56
CA GLY A 489 -17.00 -6.46 27.41
C GLY A 489 -16.91 -7.55 26.35
N ILE A 490 -18.03 -7.86 25.70
CA ILE A 490 -18.08 -8.88 24.63
C ILE A 490 -18.54 -8.32 23.29
N ARG A 491 -18.94 -7.05 23.25
CA ARG A 491 -19.42 -6.39 22.03
C ARG A 491 -18.91 -4.96 21.97
N PHE A 492 -18.46 -4.54 20.79
CA PHE A 492 -18.15 -3.15 20.49
C PHE A 492 -19.33 -2.43 19.87
N SER A 493 -19.50 -1.18 20.29
CA SER A 493 -20.43 -0.22 19.72
C SER A 493 -19.70 1.11 19.52
N GLY A 494 -19.71 1.60 18.28
CA GLY A 494 -19.04 2.83 17.94
C GLY A 494 -19.71 4.06 18.53
N VAL A 495 -18.90 5.07 18.83
CA VAL A 495 -19.39 6.33 19.38
C VAL A 495 -20.05 7.17 18.29
N ALA A 496 -21.25 7.68 18.57
CA ALA A 496 -22.01 8.46 17.61
C ALA A 496 -21.26 9.73 17.15
N GLY A 497 -21.21 9.95 15.84
CA GLY A 497 -20.49 11.06 15.21
C GLY A 497 -18.96 10.91 15.14
N ASP A 498 -18.40 9.79 15.63
CA ASP A 498 -16.97 9.51 15.48
C ASP A 498 -16.65 9.01 14.05
N PRO A 499 -15.63 9.57 13.36
CA PRO A 499 -15.32 9.22 11.97
C PRO A 499 -14.91 7.76 11.76
N ILE A 500 -14.50 7.05 12.82
CA ILE A 500 -14.13 5.63 12.77
C ILE A 500 -15.29 4.79 13.30
N GLY A 501 -15.81 5.09 14.48
CA GLY A 501 -16.79 4.23 15.15
C GLY A 501 -18.22 4.35 14.63
N ASP A 502 -18.66 5.51 14.13
CA ASP A 502 -20.09 5.82 14.04
C ASP A 502 -20.91 4.80 13.22
N GLY A 503 -22.01 4.33 13.81
CA GLY A 503 -22.90 3.35 13.20
C GLY A 503 -22.40 1.90 13.16
N LEU A 504 -21.19 1.59 13.65
CA LEU A 504 -20.67 0.22 13.70
C LEU A 504 -21.00 -0.46 15.05
N SER A 505 -21.45 -1.72 14.99
CA SER A 505 -21.62 -2.57 16.18
C SER A 505 -21.41 -4.04 15.84
N PHE A 506 -20.55 -4.73 16.60
CA PHE A 506 -20.15 -6.11 16.34
C PHE A 506 -19.70 -6.82 17.61
N ASP A 507 -19.89 -8.14 17.66
CA ASP A 507 -19.46 -8.99 18.76
C ASP A 507 -17.97 -9.35 18.63
N LEU A 508 -17.31 -9.49 19.79
CA LEU A 508 -15.91 -9.87 19.87
C LEU A 508 -15.76 -11.40 19.91
N ALA A 509 -14.91 -11.92 19.03
CA ALA A 509 -14.47 -13.30 18.99
C ALA A 509 -13.44 -13.60 20.09
N ARG A 510 -13.23 -14.88 20.36
CA ARG A 510 -12.24 -15.39 21.32
C ARG A 510 -11.21 -16.28 20.60
N PRO A 511 -10.35 -15.70 19.75
CA PRO A 511 -9.42 -16.44 18.90
C PRO A 511 -8.38 -17.22 19.73
N TYR A 512 -8.02 -16.72 20.91
CA TYR A 512 -7.09 -17.36 21.86
C TYR A 512 -7.76 -18.35 22.83
N GLY A 513 -9.06 -18.61 22.67
CA GLY A 513 -9.85 -19.49 23.53
C GLY A 513 -10.63 -18.73 24.63
N PHE A 514 -11.55 -19.43 25.29
CA PHE A 514 -12.49 -18.80 26.23
C PHE A 514 -11.82 -18.18 27.47
N SER A 515 -10.70 -18.75 27.91
CA SER A 515 -9.97 -18.33 29.11
C SER A 515 -8.94 -17.24 28.85
N ASN A 516 -8.63 -16.95 27.58
CA ASN A 516 -7.57 -16.02 27.17
C ASN A 516 -8.19 -14.85 26.40
N PHE A 517 -9.12 -14.16 27.05
CA PHE A 517 -9.88 -13.07 26.46
C PHE A 517 -9.85 -11.87 27.40
N PHE A 518 -8.95 -10.94 27.09
CA PHE A 518 -8.59 -9.80 27.94
C PHE A 518 -8.73 -8.49 27.17
N PRO A 519 -9.93 -8.17 26.67
CA PRO A 519 -10.15 -6.90 26.00
C PRO A 519 -9.95 -5.75 27.01
N GLU A 520 -8.93 -4.93 26.82
CA GLU A 520 -8.51 -3.95 27.83
C GLU A 520 -9.46 -2.75 27.92
N GLU A 521 -9.51 -2.15 29.10
CA GLU A 521 -10.23 -0.91 29.38
C GLU A 521 -9.29 0.29 29.36
N LEU A 522 -9.66 1.28 28.55
CA LEU A 522 -8.91 2.50 28.32
C LEU A 522 -9.67 3.73 28.85
N GLU A 523 -8.94 4.79 29.14
CA GLU A 523 -9.44 6.15 29.38
C GLU A 523 -8.54 7.16 28.68
N SER A 524 -9.03 8.40 28.51
CA SER A 524 -8.14 9.49 28.12
C SER A 524 -7.26 9.90 29.31
N TYR A 525 -5.96 10.05 29.07
CA TYR A 525 -5.00 10.40 30.13
C TYR A 525 -5.12 11.87 30.57
N SER A 526 -5.18 12.80 29.63
CA SER A 526 -5.28 14.24 29.89
C SER A 526 -6.54 14.91 29.33
N GLY A 527 -7.43 14.15 28.70
CA GLY A 527 -8.70 14.63 28.15
C GLY A 527 -8.66 15.05 26.68
N LYS A 528 -7.60 14.69 25.93
CA LYS A 528 -7.38 15.10 24.53
C LYS A 528 -7.74 14.01 23.52
N SER A 529 -7.61 12.74 23.87
CA SER A 529 -8.06 11.61 23.05
C SER A 529 -9.58 11.47 23.07
N THR A 530 -10.13 10.96 21.98
CA THR A 530 -11.57 10.76 21.79
C THR A 530 -11.90 9.27 21.75
N PRO A 531 -12.90 8.79 22.51
CA PRO A 531 -13.39 7.41 22.41
C PRO A 531 -13.95 7.08 21.03
N VAL A 532 -13.49 5.98 20.45
CA VAL A 532 -13.93 5.46 19.15
C VAL A 532 -14.96 4.35 19.32
N PHE A 533 -14.66 3.37 20.17
CA PHE A 533 -15.54 2.25 20.51
C PHE A 533 -15.71 2.11 22.02
N LYS A 534 -16.91 1.73 22.42
CA LYS A 534 -17.24 1.31 23.77
C LYS A 534 -17.70 -0.13 23.78
N TYR A 535 -17.38 -0.83 24.84
CA TYR A 535 -17.95 -2.13 25.15
C TYR A 535 -19.44 -1.98 25.51
N ASP A 536 -20.17 -3.10 25.50
CA ASP A 536 -21.58 -3.20 25.89
C ASP A 536 -21.85 -2.80 27.35
N ASN A 537 -20.84 -2.83 28.20
CA ASN A 537 -20.89 -2.33 29.57
C ASN A 537 -20.50 -0.85 29.71
N GLY A 538 -20.29 -0.13 28.59
CA GLY A 538 -20.03 1.31 28.54
C GLY A 538 -18.57 1.73 28.71
N LYS A 539 -17.69 0.78 29.04
CA LYS A 539 -16.24 1.00 29.13
C LYS A 539 -15.64 1.30 27.75
N ILE A 540 -14.54 2.05 27.69
CA ILE A 540 -13.90 2.43 26.43
C ILE A 540 -12.88 1.35 26.06
N GLY A 541 -12.93 0.89 24.81
CA GLY A 541 -11.98 -0.11 24.29
C GLY A 541 -11.16 0.37 23.10
N ALA A 542 -11.45 1.56 22.57
CA ALA A 542 -10.61 2.18 21.55
C ALA A 542 -10.62 3.71 21.67
N LEU A 543 -9.46 4.32 21.44
CA LEU A 543 -9.23 5.76 21.47
C LEU A 543 -8.59 6.20 20.15
N ARG A 544 -8.86 7.44 19.74
CA ARG A 544 -8.09 8.14 18.72
C ARG A 544 -7.60 9.48 19.26
N TYR A 545 -6.44 9.93 18.81
CA TYR A 545 -5.87 11.20 19.23
C TYR A 545 -5.28 11.96 18.05
N ASP A 546 -5.67 13.23 17.93
CA ASP A 546 -5.12 14.17 16.97
C ASP A 546 -4.17 15.11 17.72
N GLY A 547 -2.86 14.86 17.57
CA GLY A 547 -1.79 15.65 18.18
C GLY A 547 -1.48 16.94 17.43
N GLY A 548 -2.24 17.26 16.37
CA GLY A 548 -2.04 18.41 15.50
C GLY A 548 -1.07 18.14 14.35
N ILE A 549 0.10 17.58 14.62
CA ILE A 549 1.06 17.16 13.58
C ILE A 549 0.99 15.67 13.28
N PHE A 550 0.56 14.85 14.25
CA PHE A 550 0.42 13.40 14.12
C PHE A 550 -1.00 12.95 14.49
N LYS A 551 -1.36 11.73 14.09
CA LYS A 551 -2.62 11.09 14.48
C LYS A 551 -2.41 9.65 14.91
N THR A 552 -3.04 9.27 16.02
CA THR A 552 -2.92 7.91 16.55
C THR A 552 -4.26 7.25 16.85
N VAL A 553 -4.29 5.92 16.78
CA VAL A 553 -5.44 5.09 17.18
C VAL A 553 -4.97 3.94 18.05
N TYR A 554 -5.52 3.82 19.26
CA TYR A 554 -5.33 2.67 20.14
C TYR A 554 -6.57 1.81 20.08
N PHE A 555 -6.44 0.58 19.57
CA PHE A 555 -7.48 -0.46 19.62
C PHE A 555 -7.11 -1.51 20.68
N GLY A 556 -7.80 -1.53 21.81
CA GLY A 556 -7.55 -2.44 22.95
C GLY A 556 -8.05 -3.87 22.76
N VAL A 557 -8.21 -4.27 21.50
CA VAL A 557 -8.42 -5.66 21.04
C VAL A 557 -7.69 -5.81 19.71
N GLY A 558 -7.23 -7.01 19.41
CA GLY A 558 -6.71 -7.30 18.07
C GLY A 558 -7.83 -7.43 17.04
N LEU A 559 -7.47 -7.32 15.76
CA LEU A 559 -8.45 -7.35 14.67
C LEU A 559 -9.08 -8.74 14.48
N GLU A 560 -8.35 -9.79 14.84
CA GLU A 560 -8.80 -11.18 14.92
C GLU A 560 -9.90 -11.41 15.96
N GLN A 561 -10.04 -10.52 16.95
CA GLN A 561 -11.18 -10.48 17.86
C GLN A 561 -12.44 -9.86 17.22
N ILE A 562 -12.40 -9.31 16.02
CA ILE A 562 -13.62 -8.86 15.31
C ILE A 562 -14.05 -9.98 14.36
N ALA A 563 -15.07 -10.77 14.71
CA ALA A 563 -15.49 -11.93 13.89
C ALA A 563 -16.03 -11.54 12.51
N ASP A 564 -16.76 -10.43 12.45
CA ASP A 564 -17.43 -9.95 11.24
C ASP A 564 -16.42 -9.29 10.29
N GLU A 565 -16.26 -9.90 9.13
CA GLU A 565 -15.35 -9.44 8.07
C GLU A 565 -15.73 -8.06 7.54
N ALA A 566 -17.02 -7.73 7.41
CA ALA A 566 -17.45 -6.42 6.94
C ALA A 566 -17.17 -5.33 8.00
N ALA A 567 -17.25 -5.70 9.28
CA ALA A 567 -16.86 -4.80 10.37
C ALA A 567 -15.34 -4.57 10.36
N ARG A 568 -14.52 -5.61 10.18
CA ARG A 568 -13.06 -5.46 10.02
C ARG A 568 -12.72 -4.55 8.85
N ASP A 569 -13.31 -4.80 7.69
CA ASP A 569 -13.15 -3.98 6.49
C ASP A 569 -13.47 -2.51 6.82
N SER A 570 -14.63 -2.24 7.43
CA SER A 570 -15.08 -0.87 7.74
C SER A 570 -14.17 -0.17 8.77
N VAL A 571 -13.79 -0.86 9.85
CA VAL A 571 -12.91 -0.30 10.89
C VAL A 571 -11.57 0.11 10.29
N LEU A 572 -10.92 -0.77 9.54
CA LEU A 572 -9.63 -0.47 8.93
C LEU A 572 -9.73 0.64 7.89
N ALA A 573 -10.73 0.61 7.00
CA ALA A 573 -10.93 1.68 6.00
C ALA A 573 -11.03 3.06 6.65
N ARG A 574 -11.80 3.16 7.74
CA ARG A 574 -12.02 4.44 8.42
C ARG A 574 -10.80 4.89 9.21
N ILE A 575 -10.05 3.97 9.81
CA ILE A 575 -8.75 4.28 10.41
C ILE A 575 -7.82 4.85 9.34
N LEU A 576 -7.64 4.15 8.22
CA LEU A 576 -6.80 4.57 7.08
C LEU A 576 -7.18 5.97 6.55
N LYS A 577 -8.48 6.21 6.37
CA LYS A 577 -9.01 7.51 5.93
C LYS A 577 -8.76 8.61 6.96
N TRP A 578 -8.99 8.33 8.25
CA TRP A 578 -8.89 9.35 9.30
C TRP A 578 -7.44 9.70 9.68
N THR A 579 -6.56 8.70 9.79
CA THR A 579 -5.15 8.88 10.16
C THR A 579 -4.33 9.41 8.98
N ALA A 580 -4.39 8.75 7.82
CA ALA A 580 -3.52 9.05 6.68
C ALA A 580 -4.19 9.81 5.54
N GLY A 581 -5.50 10.06 5.57
CA GLY A 581 -6.18 10.78 4.49
C GLY A 581 -6.17 10.04 3.15
N ILE A 582 -6.14 8.71 3.18
CA ILE A 582 -6.22 7.85 1.99
C ILE A 582 -7.65 7.96 1.44
N THR A 583 -7.83 8.67 0.32
CA THR A 583 -9.14 9.07 -0.22
C THR A 583 -9.67 8.16 -1.34
N ASP A 584 -8.84 7.25 -1.88
CA ASP A 584 -9.23 6.27 -2.91
C ASP A 584 -10.06 5.09 -2.36
N ILE A 585 -10.40 5.12 -1.05
CA ILE A 585 -11.22 4.10 -0.41
C ILE A 585 -12.69 4.33 -0.79
N PRO A 586 -13.40 3.34 -1.35
CA PRO A 586 -14.81 3.46 -1.70
C PRO A 586 -15.65 3.97 -0.52
N ASP A 587 -16.59 4.89 -0.77
CA ASP A 587 -17.46 5.41 0.29
C ASP A 587 -18.17 4.26 1.03
N ASP A 588 -17.92 4.21 2.34
CA ASP A 588 -18.55 3.27 3.26
C ASP A 588 -20.04 3.57 3.34
N LYS A 589 -20.84 2.78 2.63
CA LYS A 589 -22.28 2.70 2.92
C LYS A 589 -22.41 1.90 4.20
N ALA A 590 -22.40 2.60 5.34
CA ALA A 590 -22.61 2.05 6.68
C ALA A 590 -23.51 0.81 6.62
N HIS A 591 -22.86 -0.36 6.66
CA HIS A 591 -23.56 -1.62 6.48
C HIS A 591 -24.34 -1.91 7.75
N HIS A 592 -25.64 -1.59 7.75
CA HIS A 592 -26.56 -2.25 8.65
C HIS A 592 -26.53 -3.74 8.32
N VAL A 593 -25.79 -4.52 9.11
CA VAL A 593 -25.63 -5.98 8.94
C VAL A 593 -26.95 -6.67 9.27
N GLU A 594 -27.82 -6.75 8.28
CA GLU A 594 -28.99 -7.62 8.26
C GLU A 594 -29.11 -8.22 6.86
N THR A 595 -28.83 -9.51 6.63
CA THR A 595 -29.58 -10.36 5.66
C THR A 595 -29.06 -11.79 5.45
N PHE A 596 -30.01 -12.66 5.11
CA PHE A 596 -29.88 -14.00 4.52
C PHE A 596 -29.06 -13.96 3.22
N SER A 597 -28.03 -14.82 3.08
CA SER A 597 -27.11 -14.75 1.93
C SER A 597 -26.66 -16.13 1.40
N LEU A 598 -26.51 -16.22 0.08
CA LEU A 598 -25.82 -17.30 -0.63
C LEU A 598 -24.44 -16.78 -1.00
N LEU A 599 -23.43 -17.24 -0.27
CA LEU A 599 -22.04 -16.82 -0.44
C LEU A 599 -21.42 -17.51 -1.66
N SER A 600 -20.37 -16.90 -2.21
CA SER A 600 -19.66 -17.44 -3.37
C SER A 600 -19.11 -18.84 -3.06
N ASN A 601 -19.12 -19.74 -4.04
CA ASN A 601 -18.48 -21.03 -3.89
C ASN A 601 -16.96 -20.86 -3.98
N PHE A 602 -16.19 -21.58 -3.15
CA PHE A 602 -14.72 -21.54 -3.16
C PHE A 602 -14.13 -22.94 -3.30
N PRO A 603 -13.18 -23.15 -4.24
CA PRO A 603 -12.72 -22.20 -5.25
C PRO A 603 -13.76 -21.92 -6.37
N ASN A 604 -13.62 -20.81 -7.11
CA ASN A 604 -14.37 -20.49 -8.35
C ASN A 604 -13.53 -19.55 -9.25
N PRO A 605 -13.02 -20.02 -10.41
CA PRO A 605 -13.21 -21.34 -11.00
C PRO A 605 -12.62 -22.48 -10.18
N PHE A 606 -13.14 -23.70 -10.31
CA PHE A 606 -12.63 -24.88 -9.60
C PHE A 606 -12.35 -26.04 -10.55
N ASN A 607 -11.40 -26.92 -10.18
CA ASN A 607 -10.92 -28.03 -11.03
C ASN A 607 -11.54 -29.41 -10.71
N SER A 608 -11.96 -29.65 -9.46
CA SER A 608 -12.35 -30.99 -9.00
C SER A 608 -13.53 -30.95 -8.03
N SER A 609 -13.51 -30.04 -7.07
CA SER A 609 -14.62 -29.79 -6.16
C SER A 609 -14.68 -28.34 -5.71
N THR A 610 -15.84 -27.91 -5.24
CA THR A 610 -16.04 -26.57 -4.67
C THR A 610 -16.98 -26.66 -3.49
N ARG A 611 -16.75 -25.80 -2.50
CA ARG A 611 -17.59 -25.68 -1.32
C ARG A 611 -18.58 -24.54 -1.51
N ILE A 612 -19.85 -24.82 -1.33
CA ILE A 612 -20.97 -23.89 -1.40
C ILE A 612 -21.38 -23.57 0.04
N MET A 613 -21.43 -22.29 0.40
CA MET A 613 -21.83 -21.85 1.74
C MET A 613 -23.18 -21.13 1.69
N VAL A 614 -24.11 -21.56 2.55
CA VAL A 614 -25.43 -20.96 2.73
C VAL A 614 -25.50 -20.39 4.15
N GLN A 615 -25.80 -19.10 4.28
CA GLN A 615 -26.00 -18.45 5.58
C GLN A 615 -27.50 -18.24 5.83
N LEU A 616 -28.03 -18.88 6.87
CA LEU A 616 -29.42 -18.72 7.28
C LEU A 616 -29.55 -17.83 8.51
N LYS A 617 -30.44 -16.83 8.47
CA LYS A 617 -30.78 -16.00 9.64
C LYS A 617 -31.44 -16.82 10.76
N GLN A 618 -32.28 -17.76 10.37
CA GLN A 618 -33.00 -18.67 11.27
C GLN A 618 -33.11 -20.05 10.62
N ALA A 619 -33.35 -21.09 11.42
CA ALA A 619 -33.55 -22.43 10.89
C ALA A 619 -34.68 -22.42 9.85
N SER A 620 -34.42 -22.95 8.65
CA SER A 620 -35.32 -22.82 7.50
C SER A 620 -35.26 -24.06 6.61
N HIS A 621 -36.38 -24.39 5.96
CA HIS A 621 -36.41 -25.36 4.88
C HIS A 621 -35.73 -24.79 3.63
N VAL A 622 -34.72 -25.50 3.11
CA VAL A 622 -33.91 -25.05 1.98
C VAL A 622 -34.04 -26.03 0.82
N GLU A 623 -34.31 -25.50 -0.38
CA GLU A 623 -34.16 -26.21 -1.64
C GLU A 623 -33.06 -25.57 -2.49
N MET A 624 -31.99 -26.30 -2.76
CA MET A 624 -30.88 -25.85 -3.59
C MET A 624 -30.78 -26.70 -4.86
N TYR A 625 -30.67 -26.05 -6.02
CA TYR A 625 -30.65 -26.68 -7.33
C TYR A 625 -29.48 -26.14 -8.16
N LEU A 626 -28.76 -27.02 -8.83
CA LEU A 626 -27.68 -26.67 -9.74
C LEU A 626 -28.11 -26.94 -11.19
N TYR A 627 -27.91 -25.98 -12.09
CA TYR A 627 -28.29 -26.07 -13.50
C TYR A 627 -27.09 -25.81 -14.41
N ASN A 628 -27.09 -26.37 -15.62
CA ASN A 628 -26.18 -25.94 -16.69
C ASN A 628 -26.79 -24.80 -17.54
N LEU A 629 -26.03 -24.28 -18.51
CA LEU A 629 -26.48 -23.23 -19.45
C LEU A 629 -27.74 -23.58 -20.27
N ARG A 630 -28.07 -24.86 -20.42
CA ARG A 630 -29.29 -25.32 -21.12
C ARG A 630 -30.50 -25.46 -20.18
N GLY A 631 -30.37 -25.02 -18.93
CA GLY A 631 -31.41 -25.14 -17.90
C GLY A 631 -31.61 -26.56 -17.39
N ARG A 632 -30.76 -27.53 -17.75
CA ARG A 632 -30.85 -28.90 -17.26
C ARG A 632 -30.32 -28.95 -15.83
N GLN A 633 -31.12 -29.51 -14.92
CA GLN A 633 -30.72 -29.74 -13.53
C GLN A 633 -29.61 -30.80 -13.45
N ILE A 634 -28.54 -30.45 -12.74
CA ILE A 634 -27.32 -31.23 -12.57
C ILE A 634 -27.25 -31.85 -11.18
N ARG A 635 -27.65 -31.13 -10.14
CA ARG A 635 -27.65 -31.59 -8.74
C ARG A 635 -28.73 -30.86 -7.94
N SER A 636 -29.15 -31.45 -6.82
CA SER A 636 -30.03 -30.78 -5.86
C SER A 636 -29.76 -31.23 -4.43
N TRP A 637 -30.01 -30.32 -3.49
CA TRP A 637 -29.99 -30.56 -2.05
C TRP A 637 -31.29 -30.01 -1.46
N LYS A 638 -31.97 -30.78 -0.61
CA LYS A 638 -33.21 -30.35 0.05
C LYS A 638 -33.19 -30.80 1.50
N GLY A 639 -33.65 -29.93 2.40
CA GLY A 639 -33.79 -30.27 3.81
C GLY A 639 -33.89 -29.05 4.72
N ASP A 640 -34.18 -29.30 5.98
CA ASP A 640 -34.18 -28.28 7.03
C ASP A 640 -32.75 -28.06 7.52
N LEU A 641 -32.33 -26.80 7.56
CA LEU A 641 -31.00 -26.41 7.99
C LEU A 641 -31.08 -25.47 9.19
N PRO A 642 -30.16 -25.56 10.16
CA PRO A 642 -30.10 -24.64 11.30
C PRO A 642 -29.71 -23.22 10.85
N ALA A 643 -30.00 -22.25 11.72
CA ALA A 643 -29.45 -20.90 11.59
C ALA A 643 -27.91 -20.94 11.57
N GLY A 644 -27.28 -20.02 10.84
CA GLY A 644 -25.83 -19.98 10.69
C GLY A 644 -25.31 -20.51 9.34
N LYS A 645 -24.00 -20.76 9.29
CA LYS A 645 -23.28 -21.20 8.08
C LYS A 645 -23.49 -22.70 7.87
N ASN A 646 -24.03 -23.04 6.70
CA ASN A 646 -24.22 -24.42 6.25
C ASN A 646 -23.38 -24.66 4.99
N TYR A 647 -22.72 -25.81 4.92
CA TYR A 647 -21.76 -26.12 3.85
C TYR A 647 -22.20 -27.32 3.01
N PHE A 648 -22.08 -27.16 1.69
CA PHE A 648 -22.32 -28.22 0.72
C PHE A 648 -21.09 -28.38 -0.17
N VAL A 649 -20.78 -29.61 -0.55
CA VAL A 649 -19.68 -29.88 -1.49
C VAL A 649 -20.26 -30.38 -2.81
N TRP A 650 -19.79 -29.80 -3.90
CA TRP A 650 -20.03 -30.35 -5.24
C TRP A 650 -18.71 -30.76 -5.88
N ASN A 651 -18.63 -32.00 -6.35
CA ASN A 651 -17.44 -32.63 -6.93
C ASN A 651 -17.49 -32.70 -8.47
N GLY A 652 -18.25 -31.81 -9.11
CA GLY A 652 -18.38 -31.78 -10.57
C GLY A 652 -19.09 -33.00 -11.16
N ARG A 653 -19.99 -33.65 -10.40
CA ARG A 653 -20.80 -34.80 -10.87
C ARG A 653 -22.29 -34.50 -10.89
N ASP A 654 -23.01 -35.13 -11.81
CA ASP A 654 -24.46 -35.00 -11.95
C ASP A 654 -25.23 -35.91 -10.95
N LEU A 655 -26.56 -35.93 -11.05
CA LEU A 655 -27.45 -36.79 -10.23
C LEU A 655 -27.20 -38.30 -10.44
N ARG A 656 -26.58 -38.71 -11.55
CA ARG A 656 -26.24 -40.11 -11.87
C ARG A 656 -24.81 -40.47 -11.48
N GLY A 657 -24.06 -39.53 -10.88
CA GLY A 657 -22.66 -39.71 -10.49
C GLY A 657 -21.66 -39.53 -11.64
N ASN A 658 -22.11 -39.16 -12.83
CA ASN A 658 -21.22 -38.94 -13.98
C ASN A 658 -20.55 -37.57 -13.88
N PRO A 659 -19.27 -37.44 -14.28
CA PRO A 659 -18.62 -36.14 -14.39
C PRO A 659 -19.34 -35.25 -15.40
N VAL A 660 -19.43 -33.94 -15.11
CA VAL A 660 -19.96 -32.93 -16.03
C VAL A 660 -18.82 -32.16 -16.71
N ALA A 661 -19.08 -31.59 -17.88
CA ALA A 661 -18.08 -30.87 -18.67
C ALA A 661 -17.66 -29.52 -18.04
N SER A 662 -16.47 -29.03 -18.39
CA SER A 662 -16.04 -27.66 -18.10
C SER A 662 -17.08 -26.67 -18.64
N GLY A 663 -17.40 -25.64 -17.87
CA GLY A 663 -18.41 -24.66 -18.27
C GLY A 663 -19.06 -23.90 -17.12
N VAL A 664 -20.05 -23.09 -17.49
CA VAL A 664 -20.81 -22.26 -16.56
C VAL A 664 -22.02 -23.04 -16.02
N TYR A 665 -22.19 -22.99 -14.71
CA TYR A 665 -23.31 -23.57 -13.98
C TYR A 665 -24.00 -22.50 -13.13
N PHE A 666 -25.30 -22.66 -12.86
CA PHE A 666 -26.09 -21.77 -12.03
C PHE A 666 -26.66 -22.50 -10.83
N LEU A 667 -26.33 -22.01 -9.64
CA LEU A 667 -26.86 -22.50 -8.38
C LEU A 667 -28.05 -21.62 -7.96
N SER A 668 -29.21 -22.22 -7.79
CA SER A 668 -30.42 -21.60 -7.25
C SER A 668 -30.65 -22.10 -5.83
N LEU A 669 -30.63 -21.19 -4.86
CA LEU A 669 -31.06 -21.44 -3.49
C LEU A 669 -32.48 -20.90 -3.33
N LYS A 670 -33.37 -21.67 -2.71
CA LYS A 670 -34.74 -21.29 -2.42
C LYS A 670 -35.08 -21.64 -0.98
N THR A 671 -35.71 -20.71 -0.28
CA THR A 671 -36.43 -20.93 0.98
C THR A 671 -37.91 -20.60 0.77
N GLU A 672 -38.72 -20.67 1.83
CA GLU A 672 -40.12 -20.26 1.77
C GLU A 672 -40.31 -18.80 1.37
N SER A 673 -39.39 -17.91 1.79
CA SER A 673 -39.52 -16.46 1.60
C SER A 673 -38.62 -15.87 0.52
N GLN A 674 -37.54 -16.55 0.11
CA GLN A 674 -36.50 -15.97 -0.74
C GLN A 674 -35.93 -16.93 -1.77
N ARG A 675 -35.43 -16.37 -2.88
CA ARG A 675 -34.70 -17.11 -3.92
C ARG A 675 -33.44 -16.35 -4.33
N LEU A 676 -32.29 -17.02 -4.27
CA LEU A 676 -30.99 -16.49 -4.66
C LEU A 676 -30.39 -17.32 -5.79
N LEU A 677 -29.63 -16.66 -6.67
CA LEU A 677 -28.96 -17.27 -7.82
C LEU A 677 -27.47 -16.92 -7.83
N ARG A 678 -26.60 -17.90 -8.08
CA ARG A 678 -25.15 -17.71 -8.22
C ARG A 678 -24.60 -18.43 -9.44
N LYS A 679 -23.61 -17.82 -10.07
CA LYS A 679 -22.84 -18.40 -11.20
C LYS A 679 -21.62 -19.14 -10.67
N MET A 680 -21.37 -20.34 -11.18
CA MET A 680 -20.22 -21.19 -10.87
C MET A 680 -19.49 -21.54 -12.17
N ILE A 681 -18.15 -21.61 -12.14
CA ILE A 681 -17.31 -21.99 -13.28
C ILE A 681 -16.52 -23.24 -12.92
N LEU A 682 -16.80 -24.34 -13.61
CA LEU A 682 -16.00 -25.56 -13.54
C LEU A 682 -14.98 -25.55 -14.69
N VAL A 683 -13.71 -25.73 -14.37
CA VAL A 683 -12.62 -25.97 -15.32
C VAL A 683 -12.14 -27.40 -15.10
N ARG A 684 -11.81 -28.15 -16.14
CA ARG A 684 -11.23 -29.49 -16.04
C ARG A 684 -10.24 -29.67 -17.16
#